data_AF-A0AAW1Q523-F1
#
_entry.id   AF-A0AAW1Q523-F1
#
_cell.length_a   1.000
_cell.length_b   1.000
_cell.length_c   1.000
_cell.angle_alpha   90.00
_cell.angle_beta   90.00
_cell.angle_gamma   90.00
#
_symmetry.space_group_name_H-M   'P 1'
#
loop_
_entity.id
_entity.type
_entity.pdbx_description
1 polymer ?
#
loop_
_entity_poly.entity_id
_entity_poly.type
_entity_poly.pdbx_seq_one_letter_code
_entity_poly.pdbx_strand_id
1 'polypeptide(L)'
;MADSGKHVALEVQAPSIGGAPHKEEAQKVEVVRVGFPWRPGPVDKLRAIMVSPLTQAALQLAAGQFVVCLFVFVRHISFSNSCLASIFYIASMLLLSLDTTVGSRLLAAASINGSLWVGVMSAGAMVSLAHAPGVAYTTFLCVFSCLALVVFCALRAAAPLGTGIIANLGFGITIVTAQFSWPGHTLWYTVIVHFLEMGLVAGLGTAFAGLFIFPTLARDELRDCVAQIVSELGSSISGMGSSGGAAAMDADLKRQRSQRALQIHMCAREEDQHDTDYRYSAGWSQNTDTRASRVDTALSAGTSASRIGGIKDELCTSLDRQFIRDASDPRGDHDPRHAESPWAPSASTLRPQLLLARRLLSEAQAEPQFLSAYLMQLGDWAGVLDALSSLITKSAALESVLEGEEPLLQDRALRQLLGRDVLPVFRLLYAQLAASCAAIAKAVRSDKGSKRAGQYALLFGPSWGVLEFELAATLHAALKGYWQQYRVTHPGDLYRPAPQVRALLYVATLTNGIMESMAGLEHAVMVALSKQMTVFPLPHQRQDIRARLTSLDQRRLRDRISLPVQSALKVVRSHGQLPTDTTPSPRPPWDASGDDQDTVARPSEAAPAPADDGSEGSRILDEIKLALDERSRSLASLSWSQSEAPRSPRPKAGGQVSLKRLMAERPLQQRSSQALQRHADDSALTPRSHTGPDGERPAGWWPWLWLEVAWLLPLVEGMLAFPVWTTLRTLLTQRIPEALSSRGKLAENTWRNRYFVFGLKFWVGYCIVLCLSVALSANHAAVRAWRPLYAILTVVVVLSEKIDLTVTRGVLRLAGSVLGGVLGFLVMLRPSVATSPYALTAIVCTFTCLCGFLTMTQFKYAVFLTLVTADALILCQYTGRPGSHGTPQYFYARVAMVSGGVVVVYLIDLIMPWYASSAALEQMGAAYAAATKLIQRDYEVFHDELERVGRPCNPGDAEKAEAAEKQDLEQTEKDILHKCIAAPLSAVQASLAREAVLWKHGILAMPKIVHDMLRCMLVLLDRLAAVELMLQQKPIVSGRYSAAPFKHLLEPIDKRLRAVLAAVVELGEAVKQVLSADKTQPALLELVADKIKALEHARMLLRLKYLETQRTLHDACQETYLHDRTPDDAIRFLSTIFALSKAIDKATLVARTVLEDEWMQQRSNWRLLLGIQP
;
A
#
# COMPACT_ATOMS: atom_id res chain seq x y z
N MET A 1 7.02 31.33 35.58
CA MET A 1 8.22 30.71 36.19
C MET A 1 9.19 30.43 35.06
N ALA A 2 10.21 31.28 34.94
CA ALA A 2 11.22 31.21 33.90
C ALA A 2 12.49 30.63 34.51
N ASP A 3 13.07 29.63 33.87
CA ASP A 3 14.41 29.15 34.23
C ASP A 3 15.28 28.94 32.99
N SER A 4 16.55 29.22 33.20
CA SER A 4 17.55 29.62 32.21
C SER A 4 18.26 28.43 31.53
N GLY A 5 18.32 28.46 30.20
CA GLY A 5 19.12 27.53 29.39
C GLY A 5 20.48 28.14 29.02
N LYS A 6 21.56 27.61 29.61
CA LYS A 6 22.95 27.91 29.22
C LYS A 6 23.32 27.15 27.94
N HIS A 7 23.75 27.89 26.91
CA HIS A 7 24.37 27.32 25.71
C HIS A 7 25.85 27.00 25.96
N VAL A 8 26.23 25.73 25.74
CA VAL A 8 27.62 25.26 25.66
C VAL A 8 28.02 25.26 24.19
N ALA A 9 29.04 26.04 23.85
CA ALA A 9 29.67 26.04 22.53
C ALA A 9 30.70 24.90 22.46
N LEU A 10 30.55 24.01 21.48
CA LEU A 10 31.50 22.95 21.15
C LEU A 10 32.35 23.41 19.96
N GLU A 11 33.61 23.70 20.26
CA GLU A 11 34.67 24.03 19.31
C GLU A 11 35.23 22.73 18.72
N VAL A 12 35.07 22.54 17.41
CA VAL A 12 35.56 21.36 16.68
C VAL A 12 36.94 21.68 16.11
N GLN A 13 37.98 21.11 16.71
CA GLN A 13 39.34 21.08 16.17
C GLN A 13 39.46 20.03 15.05
N ALA A 14 40.01 20.45 13.91
CA ALA A 14 40.38 19.57 12.80
C ALA A 14 41.82 19.01 13.00
N PRO A 15 42.08 17.71 12.80
CA PRO A 15 43.44 17.19 12.83
C PRO A 15 44.12 17.32 11.46
N SER A 16 45.30 17.94 11.45
CA SER A 16 46.25 17.93 10.35
C SER A 16 46.98 16.59 10.27
N ILE A 17 46.95 15.91 9.12
CA ILE A 17 47.78 14.73 8.85
C ILE A 17 48.71 15.05 7.68
N GLY A 18 50.00 15.18 7.98
CA GLY A 18 51.09 15.18 7.02
C GLY A 18 51.88 13.87 7.13
N GLY A 19 52.11 13.19 6.01
CA GLY A 19 52.93 11.99 5.93
C GLY A 19 53.52 11.82 4.53
N ALA A 20 54.86 11.73 4.46
CA ALA A 20 55.69 11.65 3.27
C ALA A 20 55.63 10.27 2.57
N PRO A 21 56.03 10.15 1.28
CA PRO A 21 55.83 8.93 0.49
C PRO A 21 57.03 7.97 0.57
N HIS A 22 56.76 6.70 0.85
CA HIS A 22 57.69 5.59 0.60
C HIS A 22 57.46 5.03 -0.82
N LYS A 23 58.54 4.97 -1.59
CA LYS A 23 58.66 4.21 -2.84
C LYS A 23 58.78 2.72 -2.52
N GLU A 24 57.98 1.89 -3.17
CA GLU A 24 58.28 0.46 -3.29
C GLU A 24 57.90 -0.05 -4.69
N GLU A 25 58.76 -0.93 -5.19
CA GLU A 25 58.91 -1.33 -6.57
C GLU A 25 57.88 -2.36 -7.06
N ALA A 26 57.82 -2.42 -8.39
CA ALA A 26 56.91 -3.19 -9.22
C ALA A 26 56.86 -4.70 -8.95
N GLN A 27 55.64 -5.24 -8.88
CA GLN A 27 55.35 -6.59 -9.34
C GLN A 27 54.20 -6.55 -10.35
N LYS A 28 54.55 -6.77 -11.62
CA LYS A 28 53.69 -6.69 -12.79
C LYS A 28 52.84 -7.97 -12.86
N VAL A 29 51.62 -7.92 -12.35
CA VAL A 29 50.57 -8.91 -12.62
C VAL A 29 49.56 -8.26 -13.55
N GLU A 30 49.47 -8.81 -14.76
CA GLU A 30 48.54 -8.40 -15.80
C GLU A 30 47.11 -8.78 -15.39
N VAL A 31 46.40 -7.84 -14.77
CA VAL A 31 44.99 -7.98 -14.39
C VAL A 31 44.13 -7.11 -15.29
N VAL A 32 43.25 -7.79 -16.03
CA VAL A 32 41.92 -7.39 -16.54
C VAL A 32 41.58 -5.90 -16.43
N ARG A 33 41.32 -5.27 -17.59
CA ARG A 33 40.76 -3.91 -17.74
C ARG A 33 39.65 -3.62 -16.73
N VAL A 34 40.01 -2.97 -15.62
CA VAL A 34 39.08 -2.31 -14.71
C VAL A 34 38.55 -1.08 -15.46
N GLY A 35 37.23 -1.01 -15.64
CA GLY A 35 36.59 0.16 -16.23
C GLY A 35 36.92 1.40 -15.39
N PHE A 36 37.58 2.39 -16.00
CA PHE A 36 37.82 3.67 -15.35
C PHE A 36 36.48 4.27 -14.88
N PRO A 37 36.39 4.82 -13.65
CA PRO A 37 35.23 5.58 -13.22
C PRO A 37 35.06 6.74 -14.19
N TRP A 38 34.03 6.63 -15.02
CA TRP A 38 33.75 7.59 -16.06
C TRP A 38 33.40 8.91 -15.37
N ARG A 39 34.35 9.85 -15.32
CA ARG A 39 34.06 11.20 -14.82
C ARG A 39 33.05 11.80 -15.81
N PRO A 40 31.80 12.08 -15.39
CA PRO A 40 30.82 12.65 -16.29
C PRO A 40 31.41 13.93 -16.88
N GLY A 41 31.44 13.99 -18.21
CA GLY A 41 31.87 15.18 -18.91
C GLY A 41 30.97 16.37 -18.53
N PRO A 42 31.39 17.62 -18.82
CA PRO A 42 30.52 18.77 -18.62
C PRO A 42 29.17 18.62 -19.33
N VAL A 43 29.14 17.91 -20.46
CA VAL A 43 27.92 17.57 -21.22
C VAL A 43 26.99 16.65 -20.43
N ASP A 44 27.53 15.63 -19.75
CA ASP A 44 26.69 14.71 -18.96
C ASP A 44 26.16 15.36 -17.69
N LYS A 45 26.94 16.25 -17.08
CA LYS A 45 26.45 17.09 -15.98
C LYS A 45 25.33 18.01 -16.44
N LEU A 46 25.48 18.66 -17.60
CA LEU A 46 24.44 19.52 -18.18
C LEU A 46 23.20 18.70 -18.56
N ARG A 47 23.38 17.50 -19.14
CA ARG A 47 22.29 16.57 -19.42
C ARG A 47 21.59 16.14 -18.13
N ALA A 48 22.33 15.79 -17.08
CA ALA A 48 21.76 15.41 -15.80
C ALA A 48 20.97 16.57 -15.15
N ILE A 49 21.46 17.80 -15.27
CA ILE A 49 20.73 19.00 -14.81
C ILE A 49 19.47 19.22 -15.65
N MET A 50 19.56 19.15 -16.98
CA MET A 50 18.40 19.35 -17.87
C MET A 50 17.32 18.27 -17.69
N VAL A 51 17.74 17.03 -17.44
CA VAL A 51 16.85 15.88 -17.19
C VAL A 51 16.40 15.83 -15.72
N SER A 52 16.89 16.74 -14.86
CA SER A 52 16.39 16.79 -13.48
C SER A 52 14.89 17.10 -13.47
N PRO A 53 14.09 16.41 -12.63
CA PRO A 53 12.64 16.65 -12.54
C PRO A 53 12.28 18.11 -12.22
N LEU A 54 13.16 18.79 -11.48
CA LEU A 54 13.05 20.22 -11.15
C LEU A 54 13.12 21.11 -12.39
N THR A 55 14.14 20.89 -13.22
CA THR A 55 14.37 21.69 -14.43
C THR A 55 13.31 21.39 -15.48
N GLN A 56 12.95 20.11 -15.62
CA GLN A 56 11.86 19.68 -16.48
C GLN A 56 10.54 20.36 -16.08
N ALA A 57 10.15 20.30 -14.80
CA ALA A 57 8.92 20.95 -14.32
C ALA A 57 8.92 22.46 -14.60
N ALA A 58 10.05 23.13 -14.35
CA ALA A 58 10.20 24.57 -14.58
C ALA A 58 10.06 24.95 -16.06
N LEU A 59 10.73 24.22 -16.95
CA LEU A 59 10.68 24.44 -18.39
C LEU A 59 9.30 24.12 -18.96
N GLN A 60 8.68 23.02 -18.55
CA GLN A 60 7.30 22.68 -18.92
C GLN A 60 6.32 23.78 -18.52
N LEU A 61 6.42 24.28 -17.28
CA LEU A 61 5.56 25.33 -16.76
C LEU A 61 5.73 26.65 -17.54
N ALA A 62 6.96 27.03 -17.85
CA ALA A 62 7.25 28.25 -18.60
C ALA A 62 6.81 28.17 -20.09
N ALA A 63 7.02 27.02 -20.73
CA ALA A 63 6.68 26.82 -22.13
C ALA A 63 5.17 26.72 -22.35
N GLY A 64 4.42 26.01 -21.51
CA GLY A 64 2.96 26.03 -21.61
C GLY A 64 2.38 27.40 -21.26
N GLN A 65 2.97 28.11 -20.29
CA GLN A 65 2.60 29.49 -19.99
C GLN A 65 2.81 30.41 -21.21
N PHE A 66 3.92 30.25 -21.94
CA PHE A 66 4.17 30.98 -23.19
C PHE A 66 3.04 30.76 -24.20
N VAL A 67 2.66 29.49 -24.44
CA VAL A 67 1.59 29.13 -25.37
C VAL A 67 0.26 29.76 -24.96
N VAL A 68 -0.08 29.73 -23.67
CA VAL A 68 -1.34 30.32 -23.17
C VAL A 68 -1.31 31.85 -23.23
N CYS A 69 -0.15 32.48 -22.96
CA CYS A 69 0.02 33.93 -23.08
C CYS A 69 -0.17 34.43 -24.53
N LEU A 70 0.06 33.61 -25.56
CA LEU A 70 -0.24 34.01 -26.95
C LEU A 70 -1.72 34.37 -27.13
N PHE A 71 -2.64 33.65 -26.48
CA PHE A 71 -4.07 33.96 -26.52
C PHE A 71 -4.45 35.24 -25.75
N VAL A 72 -3.56 35.78 -24.92
CA VAL A 72 -3.79 37.06 -24.23
C VAL A 72 -3.23 38.20 -25.06
N PHE A 73 -2.02 38.04 -25.59
CA PHE A 73 -1.27 39.15 -26.20
C PHE A 73 -1.48 39.27 -27.72
N VAL A 74 -1.81 38.19 -28.43
CA VAL A 74 -2.03 38.22 -29.87
C VAL A 74 -3.49 38.54 -30.16
N ARG A 75 -3.74 39.79 -30.55
CA ARG A 75 -5.09 40.35 -30.77
C ARG A 75 -6.01 39.52 -31.66
N HIS A 76 -5.46 38.80 -32.65
CA HIS A 76 -6.25 37.99 -33.59
C HIS A 76 -6.82 36.71 -32.97
N ILE A 77 -6.20 36.19 -31.91
CA ILE A 77 -6.63 34.98 -31.19
C ILE A 77 -7.12 35.28 -29.77
N SER A 78 -7.11 36.56 -29.37
CA SER A 78 -7.55 36.98 -28.05
C SER A 78 -9.06 37.02 -27.94
N PHE A 79 -9.58 36.42 -26.87
CA PHE A 79 -10.99 36.44 -26.50
C PHE A 79 -11.19 37.05 -25.12
N SER A 80 -12.44 37.37 -24.76
CA SER A 80 -12.76 37.98 -23.47
C SER A 80 -12.40 37.04 -22.32
N ASN A 81 -11.76 37.57 -21.27
CA ASN A 81 -11.26 36.78 -20.14
C ASN A 81 -10.15 35.76 -20.48
N SER A 82 -9.48 35.89 -21.62
CA SER A 82 -8.29 35.08 -21.96
C SER A 82 -7.20 35.10 -20.86
N CYS A 83 -7.11 36.16 -20.06
CA CYS A 83 -6.19 36.22 -18.91
C CYS A 83 -6.42 35.11 -17.87
N LEU A 84 -7.64 34.57 -17.76
CA LEU A 84 -7.96 33.47 -16.85
C LEU A 84 -7.45 32.11 -17.36
N ALA A 85 -7.21 31.96 -18.68
CA ALA A 85 -6.66 30.71 -19.23
C ALA A 85 -5.28 30.40 -18.65
N SER A 86 -4.45 31.44 -18.46
CA SER A 86 -3.14 31.32 -17.80
C SER A 86 -3.27 30.84 -16.35
N ILE A 87 -4.25 31.36 -15.60
CA ILE A 87 -4.51 30.94 -14.22
C ILE A 87 -4.93 29.47 -14.15
N PHE A 88 -5.84 29.05 -15.03
CA PHE A 88 -6.29 27.65 -15.08
C PHE A 88 -5.20 26.72 -15.58
N TYR A 89 -4.33 27.16 -16.48
CA TYR A 89 -3.14 26.40 -16.89
C TYR A 89 -2.21 26.15 -15.69
N ILE A 90 -1.89 27.20 -14.92
CA ILE A 90 -1.05 27.06 -13.70
C ILE A 90 -1.73 26.15 -12.68
N ALA A 91 -3.06 26.24 -12.51
CA ALA A 91 -3.82 25.35 -11.63
C ALA A 91 -3.79 23.89 -12.11
N SER A 92 -3.93 23.65 -13.41
CA SER A 92 -3.82 22.32 -14.02
C SER A 92 -2.43 21.72 -13.77
N MET A 93 -1.38 22.50 -14.00
CA MET A 93 0.01 22.06 -13.84
C MET A 93 0.43 21.86 -12.37
N LEU A 94 -0.04 22.69 -11.43
CA LEU A 94 0.46 22.63 -10.05
C LEU A 94 -0.49 21.93 -9.07
N LEU A 95 -1.80 21.97 -9.30
CA LEU A 95 -2.78 21.36 -8.38
C LEU A 95 -3.30 20.00 -8.86
N LEU A 96 -3.57 19.85 -10.16
CA LEU A 96 -4.18 18.62 -10.68
C LEU A 96 -3.14 17.58 -11.06
N SER A 97 -2.09 18.00 -11.74
CA SER A 97 -0.97 17.14 -12.09
C SER A 97 0.00 17.11 -10.91
N LEU A 98 0.01 15.99 -10.18
CA LEU A 98 0.88 15.87 -9.00
C LEU A 98 2.31 15.51 -9.42
N ASP A 99 2.49 14.83 -10.56
CA ASP A 99 3.80 14.43 -11.11
C ASP A 99 4.06 15.09 -12.48
N THR A 100 5.31 15.07 -12.97
CA THR A 100 5.72 15.67 -14.25
C THR A 100 5.47 14.78 -15.47
N THR A 101 4.89 13.60 -15.26
CA THR A 101 4.65 12.61 -16.31
C THR A 101 3.64 13.11 -17.35
N VAL A 102 3.81 12.68 -18.60
CA VAL A 102 2.88 13.02 -19.69
C VAL A 102 1.45 12.59 -19.33
N GLY A 103 1.28 11.38 -18.80
CA GLY A 103 -0.01 10.84 -18.40
C GLY A 103 -0.73 11.72 -17.35
N SER A 104 -0.03 12.13 -16.29
CA SER A 104 -0.58 13.01 -15.26
C SER A 104 -1.04 14.35 -15.83
N ARG A 105 -0.27 14.93 -16.76
CA ARG A 105 -0.56 16.22 -17.41
C ARG A 105 -1.76 16.14 -18.34
N LEU A 106 -1.88 15.07 -19.14
CA LEU A 106 -3.02 14.85 -20.02
C LEU A 106 -4.31 14.61 -19.23
N LEU A 107 -4.25 13.79 -18.16
CA LEU A 107 -5.37 13.60 -17.25
C LEU A 107 -5.78 14.91 -16.57
N ALA A 108 -4.83 15.72 -16.13
CA ALA A 108 -5.09 17.04 -15.57
C ALA A 108 -5.73 18.00 -16.59
N ALA A 109 -5.30 17.96 -17.86
CA ALA A 109 -5.86 18.75 -18.96
C ALA A 109 -7.31 18.32 -19.30
N ALA A 110 -7.58 17.02 -19.33
CA ALA A 110 -8.93 16.50 -19.53
C ALA A 110 -9.85 16.85 -18.34
N SER A 111 -9.36 16.63 -17.12
CA SER A 111 -10.10 16.85 -15.88
C SER A 111 -10.47 18.32 -15.67
N ILE A 112 -9.58 19.27 -16.01
CA ILE A 112 -9.89 20.70 -15.89
C ILE A 112 -11.00 21.11 -16.83
N ASN A 113 -10.96 20.63 -18.08
CA ASN A 113 -11.97 20.92 -19.09
C ASN A 113 -13.33 20.40 -18.68
N GLY A 114 -13.45 19.10 -18.43
CA GLY A 114 -14.74 18.50 -18.09
C GLY A 114 -15.35 19.12 -16.83
N SER A 115 -14.56 19.25 -15.76
CA SER A 115 -15.06 19.81 -14.50
C SER A 115 -15.50 21.28 -14.66
N LEU A 116 -14.71 22.09 -15.37
CA LEU A 116 -15.02 23.50 -15.59
C LEU A 116 -16.28 23.64 -16.43
N TRP A 117 -16.41 22.87 -17.51
CA TRP A 117 -17.56 22.90 -18.41
C TRP A 117 -18.85 22.53 -17.70
N VAL A 118 -18.84 21.48 -16.86
CA VAL A 118 -20.02 21.13 -16.05
C VAL A 118 -20.45 22.29 -15.15
N GLY A 119 -19.51 22.94 -14.46
CA GLY A 119 -19.80 24.09 -13.60
C GLY A 119 -20.37 25.28 -14.38
N VAL A 120 -19.71 25.67 -15.47
CA VAL A 120 -20.09 26.82 -16.31
C VAL A 120 -21.43 26.60 -17.01
N MET A 121 -21.65 25.41 -17.58
CA MET A 121 -22.92 25.05 -18.25
C MET A 121 -24.09 25.04 -17.28
N SER A 122 -23.90 24.47 -16.08
CA SER A 122 -24.96 24.44 -15.07
C SER A 122 -25.32 25.85 -14.59
N ALA A 123 -24.32 26.71 -14.37
CA ALA A 123 -24.54 28.11 -14.04
C ALA A 123 -25.26 28.85 -15.18
N GLY A 124 -24.85 28.62 -16.43
CA GLY A 124 -25.46 29.21 -17.61
C GLY A 124 -26.93 28.84 -17.80
N ALA A 125 -27.26 27.55 -17.64
CA ALA A 125 -28.63 27.07 -17.66
C ALA A 125 -29.47 27.75 -16.57
N MET A 126 -28.93 27.85 -15.35
CA MET A 126 -29.63 28.49 -14.23
C MET A 126 -29.85 30.00 -14.46
N VAL A 127 -28.85 30.72 -14.97
CA VAL A 127 -29.00 32.16 -15.29
C VAL A 127 -30.02 32.35 -16.41
N SER A 128 -30.09 31.44 -17.38
CA SER A 128 -31.07 31.51 -18.47
C SER A 128 -32.51 31.39 -17.99
N LEU A 129 -32.75 30.74 -16.84
CA LEU A 129 -34.07 30.67 -16.22
C LEU A 129 -34.48 32.00 -15.56
N ALA A 130 -33.52 32.87 -15.22
CA ALA A 130 -33.77 34.15 -14.59
C ALA A 130 -34.29 35.19 -15.61
N HIS A 131 -35.60 35.20 -15.87
CA HIS A 131 -36.22 36.11 -16.86
C HIS A 131 -36.55 37.52 -16.34
N ALA A 132 -36.40 37.77 -15.04
CA ALA A 132 -36.79 39.04 -14.42
C ALA A 132 -35.61 40.03 -14.39
N PRO A 133 -35.80 41.32 -14.75
CA PRO A 133 -34.78 42.35 -14.60
C PRO A 133 -34.68 42.91 -13.16
N GLY A 134 -33.59 43.60 -12.86
CA GLY A 134 -33.43 44.40 -11.65
C GLY A 134 -33.19 43.59 -10.36
N VAL A 135 -33.83 44.00 -9.26
CA VAL A 135 -33.66 43.35 -7.94
C VAL A 135 -34.16 41.89 -7.97
N ALA A 136 -35.23 41.63 -8.73
CA ALA A 136 -35.77 40.28 -8.90
C ALA A 136 -34.75 39.31 -9.53
N TYR A 137 -33.94 39.78 -10.49
CA TYR A 137 -32.82 39.02 -11.06
C TYR A 137 -31.83 38.60 -9.98
N THR A 138 -31.41 39.56 -9.16
CA THR A 138 -30.40 39.40 -8.12
C THR A 138 -30.89 38.43 -7.04
N THR A 139 -32.14 38.59 -6.60
CA THR A 139 -32.79 37.67 -5.63
C THR A 139 -32.91 36.26 -6.21
N PHE A 140 -33.33 36.12 -7.47
CA PHE A 140 -33.40 34.83 -8.15
C PHE A 140 -32.03 34.15 -8.17
N LEU A 141 -30.98 34.86 -8.59
CA LEU A 141 -29.62 34.33 -8.59
C LEU A 141 -29.19 33.91 -7.19
N CYS A 142 -29.40 34.72 -6.16
CA CYS A 142 -29.04 34.34 -4.79
C CYS A 142 -29.75 33.05 -4.35
N VAL A 143 -31.08 32.94 -4.51
CA VAL A 143 -31.85 31.79 -4.02
C VAL A 143 -31.54 30.52 -4.81
N PHE A 144 -31.62 30.58 -6.14
CA PHE A 144 -31.43 29.39 -6.98
C PHE A 144 -29.97 28.95 -7.06
N SER A 145 -29.00 29.87 -6.97
CA SER A 145 -27.59 29.48 -6.86
C SER A 145 -27.33 28.74 -5.56
N CYS A 146 -27.88 29.20 -4.43
CA CYS A 146 -27.76 28.49 -3.16
C CYS A 146 -28.33 27.07 -3.26
N LEU A 147 -29.46 26.89 -3.92
CA LEU A 147 -30.05 25.56 -4.14
C LEU A 147 -29.17 24.68 -5.03
N ALA A 148 -28.73 25.20 -6.18
CA ALA A 148 -27.88 24.47 -7.12
C ALA A 148 -26.52 24.09 -6.51
N LEU A 149 -25.98 24.95 -5.64
CA LEU A 149 -24.73 24.69 -4.92
C LEU A 149 -24.79 23.44 -4.05
N VAL A 150 -25.95 23.00 -3.56
CA VAL A 150 -26.05 21.75 -2.78
C VAL A 150 -25.43 20.57 -3.53
N VAL A 151 -25.71 20.46 -4.84
CA VAL A 151 -25.15 19.41 -5.71
C VAL A 151 -23.64 19.54 -5.85
N PHE A 152 -23.14 20.76 -6.07
CA PHE A 152 -21.71 21.01 -6.23
C PHE A 152 -20.92 20.91 -4.92
N CYS A 153 -21.54 21.20 -3.78
CA CYS A 153 -20.95 21.03 -2.45
C CYS A 153 -20.85 19.54 -2.11
N ALA A 154 -21.90 18.77 -2.43
CA ALA A 154 -21.88 17.32 -2.30
C ALA A 154 -20.80 16.69 -3.20
N LEU A 155 -20.66 17.19 -4.44
CA LEU A 155 -19.57 16.80 -5.34
C LEU A 155 -18.21 17.17 -4.74
N ARG A 156 -18.04 18.37 -4.18
CA ARG A 156 -16.78 18.81 -3.55
C ARG A 156 -16.38 17.95 -2.34
N ALA A 157 -17.36 17.46 -1.60
CA ALA A 157 -17.15 16.58 -0.45
C ALA A 157 -16.79 15.14 -0.87
N ALA A 158 -17.37 14.63 -1.96
CA ALA A 158 -17.19 13.24 -2.37
C ALA A 158 -16.10 13.01 -3.43
N ALA A 159 -15.83 14.01 -4.28
CA ALA A 159 -14.90 13.88 -5.40
C ALA A 159 -13.44 14.05 -4.97
N PRO A 160 -12.48 13.52 -5.75
CA PRO A 160 -11.06 13.83 -5.57
C PRO A 160 -10.81 15.35 -5.55
N LEU A 161 -9.81 15.78 -4.78
CA LEU A 161 -9.55 17.17 -4.39
C LEU A 161 -9.55 18.21 -5.53
N GLY A 162 -9.36 17.82 -6.80
CA GLY A 162 -9.29 18.73 -7.94
C GLY A 162 -10.62 19.00 -8.67
N THR A 163 -11.35 17.95 -9.05
CA THR A 163 -12.52 18.06 -9.96
C THR A 163 -13.65 18.86 -9.32
N GLY A 164 -13.96 18.58 -8.05
CA GLY A 164 -14.96 19.30 -7.29
C GLY A 164 -14.64 20.79 -7.12
N ILE A 165 -13.37 21.13 -6.88
CA ILE A 165 -12.92 22.54 -6.77
C ILE A 165 -13.17 23.29 -8.08
N ILE A 166 -12.77 22.71 -9.21
CA ILE A 166 -12.85 23.37 -10.52
C ILE A 166 -14.31 23.55 -10.97
N ALA A 167 -15.15 22.53 -10.76
CA ALA A 167 -16.57 22.64 -11.08
C ALA A 167 -17.26 23.74 -10.26
N ASN A 168 -16.96 23.82 -8.96
CA ASN A 168 -17.46 24.90 -8.10
C ASN A 168 -16.94 26.28 -8.54
N LEU A 169 -15.65 26.40 -8.87
CA LEU A 169 -15.08 27.65 -9.39
C LEU A 169 -15.77 28.10 -10.68
N GLY A 170 -15.92 27.20 -11.65
CA GLY A 170 -16.63 27.48 -12.91
C GLY A 170 -18.05 27.96 -12.67
N PHE A 171 -18.77 27.30 -11.77
CA PHE A 171 -20.12 27.68 -11.38
C PHE A 171 -20.14 29.09 -10.76
N GLY A 172 -19.38 29.35 -9.70
CA GLY A 172 -19.39 30.66 -9.01
C GLY A 172 -18.94 31.84 -9.84
N ILE A 173 -17.86 31.66 -10.61
CA ILE A 173 -17.33 32.72 -11.48
C ILE A 173 -18.39 33.08 -12.54
N THR A 174 -19.07 32.08 -13.11
CA THR A 174 -20.14 32.32 -14.10
C THR A 174 -21.31 33.08 -13.49
N ILE A 175 -21.75 32.72 -12.27
CA ILE A 175 -22.85 33.44 -11.58
C ILE A 175 -22.50 34.90 -11.28
N VAL A 176 -21.30 35.18 -10.77
CA VAL A 176 -20.90 36.56 -10.49
C VAL A 176 -20.71 37.36 -11.78
N THR A 177 -20.18 36.75 -12.83
CA THR A 177 -20.02 37.43 -14.13
C THR A 177 -21.37 37.69 -14.82
N ALA A 178 -22.34 36.78 -14.60
CA ALA A 178 -23.69 36.92 -15.11
C ALA A 178 -24.42 38.15 -14.55
N GLN A 179 -24.13 38.55 -13.31
CA GLN A 179 -24.66 39.79 -12.71
C GLN A 179 -24.37 41.04 -13.56
N PHE A 180 -23.32 41.00 -14.39
CA PHE A 180 -22.91 42.10 -15.26
C PHE A 180 -23.27 41.90 -16.73
N SER A 181 -23.91 40.78 -17.08
CA SER A 181 -24.12 40.34 -18.47
C SER A 181 -25.60 40.07 -18.73
N TRP A 182 -26.37 41.15 -18.93
CA TRP A 182 -27.77 41.09 -19.34
C TRP A 182 -27.93 41.74 -20.72
N PRO A 183 -28.74 41.22 -21.66
CA PRO A 183 -29.65 40.05 -21.59
C PRO A 183 -28.98 38.67 -21.68
N GLY A 184 -29.72 37.60 -21.35
CA GLY A 184 -29.20 36.22 -21.23
C GLY A 184 -28.56 35.63 -22.49
N HIS A 185 -28.91 36.06 -23.70
CA HIS A 185 -28.21 35.61 -24.91
C HIS A 185 -26.76 36.12 -24.96
N THR A 186 -26.52 37.35 -24.49
CA THR A 186 -25.18 37.93 -24.39
C THR A 186 -24.34 37.11 -23.43
N LEU A 187 -24.90 36.59 -22.33
CA LEU A 187 -24.20 35.71 -21.40
C LEU A 187 -23.64 34.46 -22.09
N TRP A 188 -24.43 33.78 -22.92
CA TRP A 188 -23.98 32.57 -23.59
C TRP A 188 -22.79 32.82 -24.51
N TYR A 189 -22.91 33.84 -25.36
CA TYR A 189 -21.84 34.17 -26.31
C TYR A 189 -20.61 34.78 -25.64
N THR A 190 -20.78 35.67 -24.65
CA THR A 190 -19.67 36.47 -24.09
C THR A 190 -19.08 35.93 -22.79
N VAL A 191 -19.81 35.08 -22.07
CA VAL A 191 -19.33 34.50 -20.81
C VAL A 191 -19.11 33.02 -21.02
N ILE A 192 -20.17 32.27 -21.29
CA ILE A 192 -20.11 30.80 -21.27
C ILE A 192 -19.17 30.25 -22.34
N VAL A 193 -19.33 30.64 -23.61
CA VAL A 193 -18.45 30.18 -24.70
C VAL A 193 -16.99 30.53 -24.42
N HIS A 194 -16.70 31.75 -23.96
CA HIS A 194 -15.34 32.15 -23.60
C HIS A 194 -14.77 31.40 -22.39
N PHE A 195 -15.59 30.97 -21.43
CA PHE A 195 -15.16 30.08 -20.34
C PHE A 195 -14.86 28.65 -20.83
N LEU A 196 -15.60 28.14 -21.83
CA LEU A 196 -15.27 26.87 -22.47
C LEU A 196 -13.95 26.94 -23.24
N GLU A 197 -13.78 28.00 -24.04
CA GLU A 197 -12.56 28.29 -24.80
C GLU A 197 -11.36 28.46 -23.86
N MET A 198 -11.52 29.17 -22.75
CA MET A 198 -10.51 29.33 -21.71
C MET A 198 -10.06 28.00 -21.13
N GLY A 199 -11.01 27.13 -20.77
CA GLY A 199 -10.69 25.77 -20.32
C GLY A 199 -9.88 25.04 -21.38
N LEU A 200 -10.38 25.04 -22.61
CA LEU A 200 -9.73 24.36 -23.74
C LEU A 200 -8.30 24.86 -23.95
N VAL A 201 -8.06 26.18 -23.96
CA VAL A 201 -6.73 26.78 -24.09
C VAL A 201 -5.83 26.39 -22.93
N ALA A 202 -6.32 26.42 -21.69
CA ALA A 202 -5.56 25.98 -20.53
C ALA A 202 -5.19 24.49 -20.62
N GLY A 203 -6.13 23.64 -21.01
CA GLY A 203 -5.92 22.20 -21.21
C GLY A 203 -4.95 21.91 -22.36
N LEU A 204 -5.03 22.63 -23.47
CA LEU A 204 -4.09 22.54 -24.59
C LEU A 204 -2.69 22.99 -24.17
N GLY A 205 -2.57 24.05 -23.38
CA GLY A 205 -1.29 24.48 -22.80
C GLY A 205 -0.66 23.42 -21.91
N THR A 206 -1.45 22.77 -21.05
CA THR A 206 -1.01 21.65 -20.19
C THR A 206 -0.58 20.45 -21.02
N ALA A 207 -1.39 20.05 -22.00
CA ALA A 207 -1.08 18.93 -22.90
C ALA A 207 0.18 19.20 -23.73
N PHE A 208 0.32 20.42 -24.26
CA PHE A 208 1.50 20.84 -25.02
C PHE A 208 2.77 20.77 -24.16
N ALA A 209 2.71 21.32 -22.95
CA ALA A 209 3.83 21.29 -22.01
C ALA A 209 4.26 19.85 -21.68
N GLY A 210 3.30 18.96 -21.40
CA GLY A 210 3.59 17.55 -21.13
C GLY A 210 4.17 16.80 -22.33
N LEU A 211 3.60 16.98 -23.53
CA LEU A 211 3.95 16.21 -24.72
C LEU A 211 5.26 16.65 -25.38
N PHE A 212 5.53 17.96 -25.43
CA PHE A 212 6.61 18.49 -26.27
C PHE A 212 7.84 18.97 -25.49
N ILE A 213 7.71 19.23 -24.18
CA ILE A 213 8.79 19.83 -23.38
C ILE A 213 9.33 18.80 -22.42
N PHE A 214 10.42 18.15 -22.82
CA PHE A 214 11.09 17.08 -22.06
C PHE A 214 10.07 16.07 -21.50
N PRO A 215 9.36 15.32 -22.35
CA PRO A 215 8.35 14.38 -21.88
C PRO A 215 9.01 13.29 -21.01
N THR A 216 8.54 13.13 -19.77
CA THR A 216 8.82 11.91 -18.98
C THR A 216 7.60 11.01 -19.02
N LEU A 217 7.82 9.75 -19.33
CA LEU A 217 6.76 8.77 -19.41
C LEU A 217 6.58 8.10 -18.04
N ALA A 218 5.36 8.09 -17.54
CA ALA A 218 4.94 7.35 -16.36
C ALA A 218 5.26 5.86 -16.51
N ARG A 219 5.27 5.31 -17.74
CA ARG A 219 5.72 3.93 -18.00
C ARG A 219 7.18 3.70 -17.62
N ASP A 220 8.06 4.64 -17.93
CA ASP A 220 9.49 4.52 -17.64
C ASP A 220 9.73 4.73 -16.14
N GLU A 221 9.11 5.76 -15.56
CA GLU A 221 9.17 6.01 -14.11
C GLU A 221 8.59 4.84 -13.30
N LEU A 222 7.53 4.19 -13.79
CA LEU A 222 6.96 2.98 -13.18
C LEU A 222 7.97 1.83 -13.17
N ARG A 223 8.65 1.58 -14.30
CA ARG A 223 9.68 0.52 -14.39
C ARG A 223 10.84 0.81 -13.44
N ASP A 224 11.31 2.05 -13.39
CA ASP A 224 12.40 2.46 -12.51
C ASP A 224 12.02 2.33 -11.04
N CYS A 225 10.80 2.75 -10.68
CA CYS A 225 10.24 2.61 -9.34
C CYS A 225 10.11 1.12 -8.94
N VAL A 226 9.57 0.27 -9.82
CA VAL A 226 9.51 -1.19 -9.60
C VAL A 226 10.90 -1.78 -9.40
N ALA A 227 11.86 -1.43 -10.24
CA ALA A 227 13.23 -1.92 -10.11
C ALA A 227 13.91 -1.44 -8.82
N GLN A 228 13.64 -0.20 -8.40
CA GLN A 228 14.13 0.34 -7.14
C GLN A 228 13.55 -0.42 -5.95
N ILE A 229 12.22 -0.60 -5.91
CA ILE A 229 11.53 -1.38 -4.86
C ILE A 229 12.12 -2.78 -4.76
N VAL A 230 12.27 -3.49 -5.89
CA VAL A 230 12.85 -4.83 -5.92
C VAL A 230 14.30 -4.82 -5.40
N SER A 231 15.12 -3.85 -5.82
CA SER A 231 16.51 -3.75 -5.40
C SER A 231 16.64 -3.46 -3.90
N GLU A 232 15.85 -2.54 -3.37
CA GLU A 232 15.83 -2.18 -1.94
C GLU A 232 15.32 -3.37 -1.11
N LEU A 233 14.30 -4.08 -1.59
CA LEU A 233 13.82 -5.31 -0.98
C LEU A 233 14.89 -6.41 -0.95
N GLY A 234 15.63 -6.58 -2.05
CA GLY A 234 16.79 -7.48 -2.10
C GLY A 234 17.86 -7.12 -1.08
N SER A 235 18.12 -5.82 -0.87
CA SER A 235 19.05 -5.35 0.16
C SER A 235 18.55 -5.62 1.59
N SER A 236 17.25 -5.44 1.85
CA SER A 236 16.61 -5.79 3.12
C SER A 236 16.70 -7.31 3.40
N ILE A 237 16.39 -8.14 2.40
CA ILE A 237 16.48 -9.61 2.51
C ILE A 237 17.93 -10.07 2.74
N SER A 238 18.90 -9.48 2.05
CA SER A 238 20.33 -9.73 2.30
C SER A 238 20.74 -9.31 3.72
N GLY A 239 20.18 -8.20 4.21
CA GLY A 239 20.28 -7.72 5.59
C GLY A 239 19.83 -8.78 6.59
N MET A 240 18.71 -9.45 6.35
CA MET A 240 18.21 -10.54 7.22
C MET A 240 19.19 -11.73 7.31
N GLY A 241 19.93 -12.03 6.24
CA GLY A 241 20.96 -13.07 6.25
C GLY A 241 22.27 -12.69 6.96
N SER A 242 22.61 -11.40 6.95
CA SER A 242 23.90 -10.86 7.42
C SER A 242 23.88 -10.29 8.84
N SER A 243 22.78 -9.66 9.25
CA SER A 243 22.52 -9.23 10.64
C SER A 243 22.62 -10.41 11.63
N GLY A 244 22.41 -11.62 11.10
CA GLY A 244 22.62 -12.93 11.67
C GLY A 244 24.02 -13.31 12.19
N GLY A 245 25.04 -12.45 12.19
CA GLY A 245 26.36 -12.90 12.66
C GLY A 245 27.43 -11.86 13.02
N ALA A 246 27.44 -10.68 12.42
CA ALA A 246 28.50 -9.69 12.69
C ALA A 246 28.09 -8.67 13.76
N ALA A 247 26.92 -8.06 13.63
CA ALA A 247 26.43 -7.03 14.55
C ALA A 247 26.05 -7.60 15.92
N ALA A 248 25.40 -8.77 15.96
CA ALA A 248 25.08 -9.46 17.20
C ALA A 248 26.35 -9.96 17.91
N MET A 249 27.37 -10.42 17.18
CA MET A 249 28.65 -10.80 17.79
C MET A 249 29.40 -9.59 18.36
N ASP A 250 29.37 -8.43 17.71
CA ASP A 250 29.96 -7.19 18.25
C ASP A 250 29.13 -6.61 19.42
N ALA A 251 27.79 -6.70 19.37
CA ALA A 251 26.91 -6.31 20.45
C ALA A 251 27.05 -7.23 21.67
N ASP A 252 27.21 -8.53 21.47
CA ASP A 252 27.43 -9.52 22.52
C ASP A 252 28.85 -9.43 23.09
N LEU A 253 29.85 -9.10 22.26
CA LEU A 253 31.19 -8.70 22.72
C LEU A 253 31.14 -7.40 23.55
N LYS A 254 30.34 -6.40 23.15
CA LYS A 254 30.12 -5.18 23.92
C LYS A 254 29.37 -5.48 25.22
N ARG A 255 28.34 -6.33 25.20
CA ARG A 255 27.57 -6.74 26.38
C ARG A 255 28.42 -7.57 27.34
N GLN A 256 29.25 -8.49 26.84
CA GLN A 256 30.25 -9.22 27.63
C GLN A 256 31.34 -8.28 28.17
N ARG A 257 31.77 -7.28 27.42
CA ARG A 257 32.72 -6.26 27.92
C ARG A 257 32.08 -5.40 29.01
N SER A 258 30.84 -4.98 28.85
CA SER A 258 30.07 -4.24 29.86
C SER A 258 29.77 -5.08 31.09
N GLN A 259 29.40 -6.35 30.92
CA GLN A 259 29.20 -7.30 32.03
C GLN A 259 30.51 -7.65 32.73
N ARG A 260 31.61 -7.85 32.01
CA ARG A 260 32.95 -8.00 32.61
C ARG A 260 33.40 -6.73 33.32
N ALA A 261 33.13 -5.55 32.77
CA ALA A 261 33.44 -4.28 33.43
C ALA A 261 32.59 -4.09 34.71
N LEU A 262 31.31 -4.46 34.68
CA LEU A 262 30.43 -4.48 35.86
C LEU A 262 30.85 -5.54 36.88
N GLN A 263 31.26 -6.73 36.44
CA GLN A 263 31.72 -7.81 37.30
C GLN A 263 33.09 -7.47 37.93
N ILE A 264 33.99 -6.82 37.19
CA ILE A 264 35.24 -6.25 37.70
C ILE A 264 34.94 -5.13 38.70
N HIS A 265 33.95 -4.26 38.42
CA HIS A 265 33.53 -3.22 39.36
C HIS A 265 32.83 -3.78 40.62
N MET A 266 32.08 -4.87 40.52
CA MET A 266 31.47 -5.53 41.68
C MET A 266 32.49 -6.31 42.50
N CYS A 267 33.43 -7.02 41.85
CA CYS A 267 34.54 -7.67 42.57
C CYS A 267 35.48 -6.65 43.23
N ALA A 268 35.76 -5.52 42.58
CA ALA A 268 36.55 -4.43 43.19
C ALA A 268 35.80 -3.73 44.34
N ARG A 269 34.47 -3.71 44.31
CA ARG A 269 33.63 -3.15 45.38
C ARG A 269 33.43 -4.12 46.55
N GLU A 270 33.52 -5.43 46.33
CA GLU A 270 33.54 -6.43 47.40
C GLU A 270 34.90 -6.50 48.11
N GLU A 271 36.00 -6.15 47.44
CA GLU A 271 37.34 -6.10 48.04
C GLU A 271 37.53 -4.89 48.98
N ASP A 272 36.86 -3.76 48.73
CA ASP A 272 36.87 -2.56 49.60
C ASP A 272 35.89 -2.65 50.78
N GLN A 273 35.01 -3.67 50.82
CA GLN A 273 33.91 -3.76 51.79
C GLN A 273 34.02 -4.96 52.75
N HIS A 274 35.17 -5.67 52.74
CA HIS A 274 35.42 -6.84 53.59
C HIS A 274 36.41 -6.61 54.74
N ASP A 275 36.80 -5.36 55.05
CA ASP A 275 37.69 -5.03 56.18
C ASP A 275 36.99 -4.35 57.38
N THR A 276 35.66 -4.23 57.35
CA THR A 276 34.87 -3.72 58.49
C THR A 276 33.56 -4.49 58.60
N ASP A 277 33.60 -5.60 59.36
CA ASP A 277 32.53 -6.10 60.25
C ASP A 277 32.54 -7.63 60.32
N TYR A 278 33.39 -8.17 61.20
CA TYR A 278 33.22 -9.51 61.76
C TYR A 278 33.27 -9.43 63.29
N ARG A 279 32.08 -9.34 63.91
CA ARG A 279 31.86 -9.81 65.29
C ARG A 279 30.38 -10.12 65.54
N TYR A 280 30.18 -11.36 65.98
CA TYR A 280 29.02 -11.97 66.67
C TYR A 280 28.08 -12.95 65.94
N SER A 281 28.04 -14.13 66.59
CA SER A 281 27.04 -15.19 66.69
C SER A 281 26.86 -16.24 65.58
N ALA A 282 27.44 -17.40 65.89
CA ALA A 282 27.00 -18.79 65.68
C ALA A 282 25.48 -19.03 65.76
N GLY A 283 24.90 -20.11 65.20
CA GLY A 283 25.49 -21.26 64.53
C GLY A 283 24.48 -22.36 64.14
N TRP A 284 25.02 -23.58 63.95
CA TRP A 284 24.35 -24.90 63.74
C TRP A 284 23.67 -25.08 62.37
N SER A 285 23.80 -26.16 61.59
CA SER A 285 24.29 -27.53 61.81
C SER A 285 24.61 -28.22 60.46
N GLN A 286 25.60 -29.13 60.50
CA GLN A 286 25.96 -30.25 59.60
C GLN A 286 24.73 -31.06 59.08
N ASN A 287 24.72 -31.85 58.00
CA ASN A 287 25.63 -32.82 57.32
C ASN A 287 24.99 -33.08 55.90
N THR A 288 25.61 -33.51 54.79
CA THR A 288 26.45 -34.71 54.52
C THR A 288 27.22 -34.57 53.19
N ASP A 289 28.54 -34.71 53.26
CA ASP A 289 29.43 -35.65 52.55
C ASP A 289 29.34 -35.98 51.04
N THR A 290 30.40 -35.53 50.35
CA THR A 290 31.39 -36.28 49.53
C THR A 290 30.96 -37.25 48.42
N ARG A 291 31.46 -37.01 47.18
CA ARG A 291 32.64 -37.72 46.63
C ARG A 291 33.17 -37.10 45.32
N ALA A 292 34.46 -36.82 45.31
CA ALA A 292 35.27 -36.50 44.12
C ALA A 292 35.88 -37.78 43.53
N SER A 293 36.09 -37.82 42.20
CA SER A 293 37.42 -38.09 41.59
C SER A 293 37.31 -38.41 40.09
N ARG A 294 38.18 -37.74 39.33
CA ARG A 294 38.76 -38.05 38.02
C ARG A 294 38.92 -39.55 37.72
N VAL A 295 38.81 -39.93 36.43
CA VAL A 295 39.88 -40.59 35.63
C VAL A 295 39.66 -40.27 34.14
N ASP A 296 40.68 -39.72 33.50
CA ASP A 296 40.87 -39.66 32.04
C ASP A 296 41.41 -40.99 31.50
N THR A 297 41.24 -41.17 30.18
CA THR A 297 41.99 -42.06 29.26
C THR A 297 41.56 -43.53 29.13
N ALA A 298 41.00 -43.84 27.94
CA ALA A 298 41.41 -44.91 27.01
C ALA A 298 40.18 -45.59 26.37
N LEU A 299 39.99 -45.43 25.06
CA LEU A 299 40.06 -46.53 24.08
C LEU A 299 39.59 -46.06 22.70
N SER A 300 40.56 -45.96 21.80
CA SER A 300 40.42 -45.98 20.35
C SER A 300 40.18 -47.42 19.87
N ALA A 301 39.09 -47.66 19.14
CA ALA A 301 38.99 -48.69 18.09
C ALA A 301 37.61 -48.57 17.40
N GLY A 302 37.57 -48.56 16.06
CA GLY A 302 36.31 -48.79 15.33
C GLY A 302 36.05 -47.91 14.09
N THR A 303 36.94 -48.00 13.11
CA THR A 303 36.71 -48.01 11.64
C THR A 303 35.41 -47.44 11.01
N SER A 304 35.67 -46.61 9.98
CA SER A 304 35.00 -46.57 8.66
C SER A 304 33.81 -45.62 8.47
N ALA A 305 34.10 -44.34 8.18
CA ALA A 305 33.20 -43.45 7.45
C ALA A 305 33.96 -42.30 6.75
N SER A 306 35.03 -42.60 6.02
CA SER A 306 35.73 -41.63 5.16
C SER A 306 35.44 -41.93 3.68
N ARG A 307 34.20 -41.69 3.24
CA ARG A 307 33.87 -41.71 1.80
C ARG A 307 32.63 -40.92 1.41
N ILE A 308 32.37 -39.77 2.04
CA ILE A 308 31.35 -38.79 1.59
C ILE A 308 31.87 -37.36 1.82
N GLY A 309 33.11 -37.09 1.37
CA GLY A 309 33.75 -35.76 1.47
C GLY A 309 34.12 -35.14 0.12
N GLY A 310 34.18 -35.92 -0.96
CA GLY A 310 34.76 -35.47 -2.25
C GLY A 310 33.79 -34.85 -3.26
N ILE A 311 32.47 -34.94 -3.06
CA ILE A 311 31.48 -34.51 -4.07
C ILE A 311 30.88 -33.12 -3.75
N LYS A 312 31.05 -32.63 -2.52
CA LYS A 312 30.53 -31.33 -2.08
C LYS A 312 31.32 -30.15 -2.68
N ASP A 313 32.60 -30.36 -3.01
CA ASP A 313 33.48 -29.32 -3.54
C ASP A 313 33.38 -29.14 -5.06
N GLU A 314 32.86 -30.13 -5.81
CA GLU A 314 32.80 -30.10 -7.28
C GLU A 314 31.47 -29.54 -7.83
N LEU A 315 30.37 -29.69 -7.08
CA LEU A 315 29.06 -29.13 -7.47
C LEU A 315 28.93 -27.64 -7.15
N CYS A 316 29.63 -27.14 -6.12
CA CYS A 316 29.65 -25.72 -5.75
C CYS A 316 30.64 -24.86 -6.58
N THR A 317 31.51 -25.46 -7.42
CA THR A 317 32.62 -24.74 -8.03
C THR A 317 32.51 -24.47 -9.54
N SER A 318 31.63 -25.13 -10.29
CA SER A 318 31.68 -25.08 -11.77
C SER A 318 30.68 -24.15 -12.49
N LEU A 319 29.60 -23.70 -11.83
CA LEU A 319 28.63 -22.75 -12.44
C LEU A 319 28.39 -21.47 -11.65
N ASP A 320 28.86 -21.41 -10.40
CA ASP A 320 28.51 -20.33 -9.46
C ASP A 320 29.56 -19.21 -9.37
N ARG A 321 30.84 -19.49 -9.64
CA ARG A 321 31.91 -18.50 -9.42
C ARG A 321 31.88 -17.28 -10.33
N GLN A 322 31.25 -17.36 -11.50
CA GLN A 322 31.23 -16.25 -12.46
C GLN A 322 29.96 -15.39 -12.30
N PHE A 323 28.81 -16.02 -12.00
CA PHE A 323 27.57 -15.30 -11.73
C PHE A 323 27.55 -14.70 -10.32
N ILE A 324 28.04 -15.43 -9.31
CA ILE A 324 28.26 -14.87 -7.97
C ILE A 324 29.31 -13.78 -8.02
N ARG A 325 30.44 -13.90 -8.74
CA ARG A 325 31.40 -12.77 -8.87
C ARG A 325 30.81 -11.53 -9.53
N ASP A 326 29.97 -11.69 -10.55
CA ASP A 326 29.34 -10.56 -11.24
C ASP A 326 28.17 -9.95 -10.45
N ALA A 327 27.54 -10.72 -9.55
CA ALA A 327 26.48 -10.27 -8.64
C ALA A 327 27.01 -9.77 -7.28
N SER A 328 28.23 -10.14 -6.90
CA SER A 328 28.89 -9.78 -5.63
C SER A 328 30.13 -8.90 -5.82
N ASP A 329 30.31 -8.25 -6.98
CA ASP A 329 31.37 -7.24 -7.15
C ASP A 329 31.09 -6.04 -6.24
N PRO A 330 31.78 -5.88 -5.09
CA PRO A 330 31.56 -4.79 -4.15
C PRO A 330 32.34 -3.54 -4.56
N ARG A 331 32.89 -3.48 -5.78
CA ARG A 331 33.78 -2.41 -6.26
C ARG A 331 33.05 -1.20 -6.85
N GLY A 332 31.82 -0.94 -6.40
CA GLY A 332 31.39 0.44 -6.29
C GLY A 332 32.12 1.03 -5.09
N ASP A 333 33.05 1.95 -5.31
CA ASP A 333 33.85 2.63 -4.26
C ASP A 333 32.97 3.09 -3.08
N HIS A 334 32.88 2.25 -2.07
CA HIS A 334 32.52 2.61 -0.72
C HIS A 334 33.76 2.32 0.14
N ASP A 335 34.45 3.40 0.50
CA ASP A 335 35.59 3.39 1.41
C ASP A 335 35.23 2.59 2.68
N PRO A 336 35.90 1.45 2.96
CA PRO A 336 35.53 0.57 4.08
C PRO A 336 35.75 1.21 5.46
N ARG A 337 36.33 2.42 5.53
CA ARG A 337 36.58 3.15 6.78
C ARG A 337 35.46 4.12 7.19
N HIS A 338 34.40 4.24 6.39
CA HIS A 338 33.17 4.99 6.74
C HIS A 338 31.90 4.13 6.75
N ALA A 339 32.02 2.80 6.71
CA ALA A 339 30.90 1.87 6.58
C ALA A 339 30.15 1.62 7.91
N GLU A 340 29.65 2.68 8.55
CA GLU A 340 28.28 2.57 9.05
C GLU A 340 27.39 2.55 7.79
N SER A 341 27.30 1.38 7.14
CA SER A 341 26.39 1.20 6.03
C SER A 341 25.03 1.71 6.50
N PRO A 342 24.43 2.73 5.86
CA PRO A 342 23.08 3.13 6.18
C PRO A 342 22.25 1.85 6.16
N TRP A 343 21.59 1.58 7.28
CA TRP A 343 20.87 0.34 7.52
C TRP A 343 19.97 0.10 6.32
N ALA A 344 20.00 -1.12 5.77
CA ALA A 344 19.13 -1.46 4.65
C ALA A 344 17.69 -1.07 5.04
N PRO A 345 16.95 -0.37 4.16
CA PRO A 345 15.60 0.07 4.49
C PRO A 345 14.75 -1.16 4.87
N SER A 346 14.01 -1.07 5.97
CA SER A 346 13.08 -2.15 6.34
C SER A 346 12.09 -2.39 5.21
N ALA A 347 11.72 -3.64 4.96
CA ALA A 347 10.78 -4.01 3.90
C ALA A 347 9.45 -3.23 4.06
N SER A 348 9.03 -2.96 5.29
CA SER A 348 7.83 -2.17 5.60
C SER A 348 7.87 -0.74 5.04
N THR A 349 9.07 -0.15 4.89
CA THR A 349 9.28 1.22 4.40
C THR A 349 9.10 1.36 2.89
N LEU A 350 8.99 0.24 2.16
CA LEU A 350 8.79 0.22 0.70
C LEU A 350 7.31 0.42 0.30
N ARG A 351 6.36 0.32 1.24
CA ARG A 351 4.92 0.48 0.98
C ARG A 351 4.54 1.82 0.31
N PRO A 352 5.09 2.99 0.72
CA PRO A 352 4.82 4.25 0.04
C PRO A 352 5.31 4.28 -1.41
N GLN A 353 6.46 3.65 -1.71
CA GLN A 353 6.96 3.55 -3.08
C GLN A 353 6.06 2.66 -3.93
N LEU A 354 5.52 1.58 -3.36
CA LEU A 354 4.54 0.73 -4.03
C LEU A 354 3.24 1.50 -4.37
N LEU A 355 2.78 2.38 -3.48
CA LEU A 355 1.63 3.25 -3.75
C LEU A 355 1.93 4.26 -4.86
N LEU A 356 3.15 4.80 -4.91
CA LEU A 356 3.62 5.63 -6.01
C LEU A 356 3.60 4.84 -7.34
N ALA A 357 4.12 3.60 -7.35
CA ALA A 357 4.09 2.74 -8.54
C ALA A 357 2.65 2.46 -9.01
N ARG A 358 1.71 2.16 -8.10
CA ARG A 358 0.28 1.98 -8.44
C ARG A 358 -0.35 3.23 -9.02
N ARG A 359 0.08 4.42 -8.57
CA ARG A 359 -0.36 5.69 -9.14
C ARG A 359 0.24 5.91 -10.54
N LEU A 360 1.53 5.67 -10.74
CA LEU A 360 2.17 5.77 -12.06
C LEU A 360 1.52 4.81 -13.07
N LEU A 361 1.01 3.66 -12.62
CA LEU A 361 0.27 2.73 -13.46
C LEU A 361 -1.03 3.35 -14.04
N SER A 362 -1.78 4.12 -13.25
CA SER A 362 -2.99 4.79 -13.76
C SER A 362 -2.65 5.98 -14.66
N GLU A 363 -1.56 6.68 -14.39
CA GLU A 363 -1.05 7.75 -15.26
C GLU A 363 -0.56 7.19 -16.60
N ALA A 364 0.13 6.05 -16.59
CA ALA A 364 0.60 5.35 -17.79
C ALA A 364 -0.53 4.89 -18.72
N GLN A 365 -1.76 4.74 -18.23
CA GLN A 365 -2.94 4.42 -19.06
C GLN A 365 -3.34 5.59 -19.95
N ALA A 366 -3.09 6.82 -19.52
CA ALA A 366 -3.41 8.03 -20.27
C ALA A 366 -2.30 8.45 -21.26
N GLU A 367 -1.18 7.73 -21.28
CA GLU A 367 -0.05 8.05 -22.16
C GLU A 367 -0.24 7.51 -23.57
N PRO A 368 -0.01 8.34 -24.60
CA PRO A 368 0.01 7.86 -25.97
C PRO A 368 1.05 6.74 -26.14
N GLN A 369 0.66 5.64 -26.79
CA GLN A 369 1.54 4.48 -26.94
C GLN A 369 2.74 4.78 -27.84
N PHE A 370 2.55 5.62 -28.87
CA PHE A 370 3.61 6.01 -29.81
C PHE A 370 4.76 6.81 -29.19
N LEU A 371 4.59 7.39 -27.99
CA LEU A 371 5.68 8.06 -27.28
C LEU A 371 6.61 7.06 -26.59
N SER A 372 6.10 5.88 -26.25
CA SER A 372 6.88 4.85 -25.60
C SER A 372 7.73 4.10 -26.62
N ALA A 373 9.01 3.92 -26.31
CA ALA A 373 9.86 3.01 -27.08
C ALA A 373 9.38 1.54 -27.00
N TYR A 374 8.54 1.22 -26.00
CA TYR A 374 8.08 -0.14 -25.70
C TYR A 374 6.57 -0.23 -25.51
N LEU A 375 5.94 -1.26 -26.07
CA LEU A 375 4.57 -1.61 -25.70
C LEU A 375 4.58 -2.28 -24.33
N MET A 376 4.11 -1.56 -23.32
CA MET A 376 3.95 -2.05 -21.96
C MET A 376 2.48 -2.45 -21.76
N GLN A 377 2.22 -3.75 -21.59
CA GLN A 377 0.86 -4.21 -21.26
C GLN A 377 0.57 -3.95 -19.79
N LEU A 378 -0.09 -2.83 -19.50
CA LEU A 378 -0.29 -2.33 -18.12
C LEU A 378 -1.00 -3.32 -17.20
N GLY A 379 -1.87 -4.19 -17.73
CA GLY A 379 -2.52 -5.25 -16.96
C GLY A 379 -1.54 -6.26 -16.35
N ASP A 380 -0.48 -6.63 -17.06
CA ASP A 380 0.52 -7.56 -16.53
C ASP A 380 1.39 -6.90 -15.45
N TRP A 381 1.63 -5.59 -15.57
CA TRP A 381 2.37 -4.81 -14.57
C TRP A 381 1.55 -4.60 -13.28
N ALA A 382 0.22 -4.55 -13.35
CA ALA A 382 -0.61 -4.63 -12.15
C ALA A 382 -0.31 -5.93 -11.36
N GLY A 383 -0.22 -7.06 -12.07
CA GLY A 383 0.19 -8.34 -11.49
C GLY A 383 1.58 -8.32 -10.86
N VAL A 384 2.54 -7.61 -11.46
CA VAL A 384 3.88 -7.40 -10.86
C VAL A 384 3.79 -6.62 -9.56
N LEU A 385 2.99 -5.54 -9.51
CA LEU A 385 2.82 -4.74 -8.29
C LEU A 385 2.10 -5.52 -7.19
N ASP A 386 1.15 -6.38 -7.54
CA ASP A 386 0.46 -7.23 -6.57
C ASP A 386 1.38 -8.34 -6.02
N ALA A 387 2.20 -8.96 -6.89
CA ALA A 387 3.24 -9.90 -6.47
C ALA A 387 4.29 -9.22 -5.56
N LEU A 388 4.68 -7.98 -5.88
CA LEU A 388 5.57 -7.19 -5.02
C LEU A 388 4.93 -6.85 -3.67
N SER A 389 3.66 -6.45 -3.67
CA SER A 389 2.91 -6.19 -2.43
C SER A 389 2.92 -7.42 -1.52
N SER A 390 2.71 -8.60 -2.10
CA SER A 390 2.80 -9.88 -1.39
C SER A 390 4.20 -10.09 -0.83
N LEU A 391 5.24 -10.02 -1.66
CA LEU A 391 6.62 -10.27 -1.25
C LEU A 391 7.10 -9.29 -0.14
N ILE A 392 6.79 -8.00 -0.26
CA ILE A 392 7.08 -6.97 0.75
C ILE A 392 6.40 -7.32 2.07
N THR A 393 5.13 -7.71 2.01
CA THR A 393 4.34 -8.05 3.21
C THR A 393 4.90 -9.28 3.92
N LYS A 394 5.26 -10.34 3.19
CA LYS A 394 5.88 -11.54 3.77
C LYS A 394 7.29 -11.28 4.31
N SER A 395 8.06 -10.43 3.62
CA SER A 395 9.41 -10.05 4.05
C SER A 395 9.38 -9.16 5.30
N ALA A 396 8.45 -8.20 5.37
CA ALA A 396 8.24 -7.38 6.56
C ALA A 396 7.77 -8.22 7.76
N ALA A 397 6.90 -9.21 7.52
CA ALA A 397 6.51 -10.17 8.54
C ALA A 397 7.73 -10.91 9.11
N LEU A 398 8.61 -11.44 8.25
CA LEU A 398 9.84 -12.11 8.67
C LEU A 398 10.82 -11.16 9.39
N GLU A 399 11.08 -9.98 8.84
CA GLU A 399 11.96 -8.97 9.44
C GLU A 399 11.48 -8.64 10.86
N SER A 400 10.18 -8.43 11.04
CA SER A 400 9.60 -8.17 12.35
C SER A 400 9.84 -9.32 13.33
N VAL A 401 9.85 -10.59 12.89
CA VAL A 401 10.20 -11.74 13.75
C VAL A 401 11.65 -11.71 14.17
N LEU A 402 12.54 -11.33 13.26
CA LEU A 402 13.98 -11.32 13.46
C LEU A 402 14.47 -10.13 14.29
N GLU A 403 13.75 -9.01 14.28
CA GLU A 403 14.03 -7.80 15.08
C GLU A 403 13.82 -7.94 16.60
N GLY A 404 13.40 -9.12 17.09
CA GLY A 404 13.24 -9.35 18.53
C GLY A 404 14.55 -9.20 19.33
N GLU A 405 14.44 -8.82 20.61
CA GLU A 405 15.60 -8.59 21.51
C GLU A 405 16.53 -9.81 21.66
N GLU A 406 16.01 -11.01 21.41
CA GLU A 406 16.77 -12.26 21.39
C GLU A 406 16.97 -12.72 19.95
N PRO A 407 18.21 -12.84 19.45
CA PRO A 407 18.46 -13.36 18.12
C PRO A 407 18.15 -14.86 18.10
N LEU A 408 16.88 -15.19 17.83
CA LEU A 408 16.30 -16.54 17.86
C LEU A 408 17.11 -17.58 17.07
N LEU A 409 17.75 -17.13 16.00
CA LEU A 409 18.54 -17.95 15.09
C LEU A 409 20.02 -18.07 15.50
N GLN A 410 20.58 -17.14 16.26
CA GLN A 410 22.01 -17.12 16.58
C GLN A 410 22.37 -17.78 17.90
N ASP A 411 21.37 -18.29 18.62
CA ASP A 411 21.57 -18.94 19.89
C ASP A 411 22.47 -20.17 19.70
N ARG A 412 23.65 -20.17 20.35
CA ARG A 412 24.53 -21.35 20.42
C ARG A 412 23.77 -22.56 20.96
N ALA A 413 22.78 -22.33 21.82
CA ALA A 413 21.90 -23.38 22.32
C ALA A 413 21.08 -24.00 21.18
N LEU A 414 20.60 -23.25 20.19
CA LEU A 414 19.86 -23.82 19.05
C LEU A 414 20.75 -24.81 18.27
N ARG A 415 22.02 -24.48 18.03
CA ARG A 415 22.96 -25.41 17.38
C ARG A 415 23.23 -26.66 18.22
N GLN A 416 23.39 -26.49 19.53
CA GLN A 416 23.58 -27.62 20.46
C GLN A 416 22.33 -28.50 20.58
N LEU A 417 21.15 -27.89 20.43
CA LEU A 417 19.84 -28.53 20.59
C LEU A 417 19.41 -29.27 19.32
N LEU A 418 19.71 -28.74 18.13
CA LEU A 418 19.37 -29.38 16.86
C LEU A 418 20.41 -30.44 16.43
N GLY A 419 21.62 -30.39 16.98
CA GLY A 419 22.77 -31.22 16.55
C GLY A 419 23.28 -30.90 15.12
N ARG A 420 22.65 -29.96 14.41
CA ARG A 420 23.02 -29.49 13.07
C ARG A 420 22.83 -27.98 12.95
N ASP A 421 23.73 -27.33 12.22
CA ASP A 421 23.62 -25.91 11.91
C ASP A 421 22.69 -25.71 10.71
N VAL A 422 21.49 -25.17 10.96
CA VAL A 422 20.48 -24.87 9.92
C VAL A 422 20.70 -23.49 9.29
N LEU A 423 21.48 -22.62 9.92
CA LEU A 423 21.72 -21.25 9.47
C LEU A 423 22.38 -21.13 8.09
N PRO A 424 23.33 -22.00 7.68
CA PRO A 424 23.91 -21.94 6.35
C PRO A 424 22.87 -22.02 5.25
N VAL A 425 21.81 -22.83 5.43
CA VAL A 425 20.73 -22.97 4.44
C VAL A 425 19.90 -21.69 4.38
N PHE A 426 19.47 -21.12 5.51
CA PHE A 426 18.76 -19.83 5.50
C PHE A 426 19.60 -18.70 4.87
N ARG A 427 20.90 -18.65 5.15
CA ARG A 427 21.80 -17.65 4.55
C ARG A 427 21.92 -17.84 3.05
N LEU A 428 22.04 -19.09 2.58
CA LEU A 428 22.06 -19.41 1.16
C LEU A 428 20.74 -18.98 0.49
N LEU A 429 19.60 -19.26 1.12
CA LEU A 429 18.28 -18.86 0.63
C LEU A 429 18.13 -17.34 0.53
N TYR A 430 18.47 -16.60 1.57
CA TYR A 430 18.37 -15.13 1.55
C TYR A 430 19.37 -14.50 0.57
N ALA A 431 20.56 -15.09 0.41
CA ALA A 431 21.50 -14.66 -0.62
C ALA A 431 20.93 -14.89 -2.03
N GLN A 432 20.31 -16.04 -2.28
CA GLN A 432 19.66 -16.33 -3.56
C GLN A 432 18.46 -15.41 -3.82
N LEU A 433 17.61 -15.17 -2.82
CA LEU A 433 16.47 -14.24 -2.91
C LEU A 433 16.96 -12.82 -3.25
N ALA A 434 18.02 -12.34 -2.58
CA ALA A 434 18.62 -11.05 -2.86
C ALA A 434 19.23 -11.00 -4.28
N ALA A 435 19.91 -12.07 -4.72
CA ALA A 435 20.47 -12.18 -6.05
C ALA A 435 19.37 -12.17 -7.13
N SER A 436 18.27 -12.90 -6.93
CA SER A 436 17.10 -12.88 -7.81
C SER A 436 16.46 -11.48 -7.85
N CYS A 437 16.33 -10.79 -6.71
CA CYS A 437 15.87 -9.40 -6.69
C CYS A 437 16.77 -8.49 -7.52
N ALA A 438 18.09 -8.57 -7.34
CA ALA A 438 19.05 -7.81 -8.14
C ALA A 438 18.94 -8.13 -9.64
N ALA A 439 18.75 -9.41 -10.00
CA ALA A 439 18.55 -9.85 -11.38
C ALA A 439 17.24 -9.32 -11.99
N ILE A 440 16.13 -9.36 -11.24
CA ILE A 440 14.85 -8.78 -11.64
C ILE A 440 14.97 -7.27 -11.82
N ALA A 441 15.54 -6.55 -10.85
CA ALA A 441 15.72 -5.10 -10.93
C ALA A 441 16.55 -4.72 -12.17
N LYS A 442 17.63 -5.47 -12.43
CA LYS A 442 18.47 -5.29 -13.63
C LYS A 442 17.71 -5.62 -14.92
N ALA A 443 16.87 -6.66 -14.93
CA ALA A 443 16.04 -7.03 -16.07
C ALA A 443 14.98 -5.95 -16.37
N VAL A 444 14.27 -5.48 -15.35
CA VAL A 444 13.25 -4.43 -15.42
C VAL A 444 13.84 -3.11 -15.94
N ARG A 445 15.04 -2.72 -15.48
CA ARG A 445 15.77 -1.54 -15.99
C ARG A 445 16.34 -1.73 -17.39
N SER A 446 16.58 -2.97 -17.82
CA SER A 446 17.25 -3.20 -19.08
C SER A 446 16.35 -2.82 -20.26
N ASP A 447 16.87 -1.98 -21.13
CA ASP A 447 16.13 -1.40 -22.25
C ASP A 447 15.98 -2.35 -23.46
N LYS A 448 16.54 -3.56 -23.38
CA LYS A 448 16.64 -4.49 -24.53
C LYS A 448 15.46 -5.47 -24.54
N GLY A 449 14.25 -4.93 -24.62
CA GLY A 449 12.96 -5.61 -24.44
C GLY A 449 12.51 -6.59 -25.52
N SER A 450 13.34 -7.50 -26.03
CA SER A 450 12.83 -8.71 -26.74
C SER A 450 13.91 -9.74 -27.01
N LYS A 451 15.14 -9.29 -27.31
CA LYS A 451 16.28 -10.17 -27.64
C LYS A 451 16.73 -11.07 -26.48
N ARG A 452 16.18 -10.89 -25.29
CA ARG A 452 16.55 -11.59 -24.07
C ARG A 452 15.42 -12.37 -23.40
N ALA A 453 14.23 -12.48 -24.00
CA ALA A 453 13.15 -13.29 -23.40
C ALA A 453 13.62 -14.72 -23.06
N GLY A 454 14.35 -15.36 -23.98
CA GLY A 454 14.98 -16.67 -23.71
C GLY A 454 16.13 -16.65 -22.70
N GLN A 455 16.79 -15.49 -22.50
CA GLN A 455 17.80 -15.33 -21.45
C GLN A 455 17.16 -15.11 -20.06
N TYR A 456 16.00 -14.46 -19.98
CA TYR A 456 15.28 -14.30 -18.72
C TYR A 456 14.73 -15.63 -18.21
N ALA A 457 14.21 -16.49 -19.10
CA ALA A 457 13.83 -17.85 -18.71
C ALA A 457 15.00 -18.68 -18.17
N LEU A 458 16.23 -18.43 -18.63
CA LEU A 458 17.45 -19.06 -18.10
C LEU A 458 17.92 -18.43 -16.79
N LEU A 459 17.63 -17.15 -16.56
CA LEU A 459 17.97 -16.43 -15.32
C LEU A 459 16.99 -16.77 -14.18
N PHE A 460 15.71 -16.97 -14.49
CA PHE A 460 14.63 -17.25 -13.53
C PHE A 460 14.24 -18.75 -13.55
N GLY A 461 15.24 -19.63 -13.63
CA GLY A 461 15.03 -21.08 -13.71
C GLY A 461 14.40 -21.68 -12.44
N PRO A 462 13.95 -22.94 -12.47
CA PRO A 462 13.20 -23.60 -11.38
C PRO A 462 14.09 -23.98 -10.17
N SER A 463 14.93 -23.07 -9.67
CA SER A 463 15.76 -23.30 -8.50
C SER A 463 14.94 -23.38 -7.21
N TRP A 464 13.76 -22.75 -7.16
CA TRP A 464 12.95 -22.68 -5.95
C TRP A 464 12.53 -24.06 -5.44
N GLY A 465 12.17 -25.00 -6.32
CA GLY A 465 11.81 -26.36 -5.90
C GLY A 465 12.99 -27.13 -5.30
N VAL A 466 14.22 -26.91 -5.78
CA VAL A 466 15.43 -27.53 -5.21
C VAL A 466 15.75 -26.93 -3.85
N LEU A 467 15.63 -25.61 -3.73
CA LEU A 467 15.88 -24.87 -2.49
C LEU A 467 14.83 -25.17 -1.41
N GLU A 468 13.56 -25.31 -1.80
CA GLU A 468 12.47 -25.76 -0.95
C GLU A 468 12.73 -27.19 -0.46
N PHE A 469 13.12 -28.11 -1.35
CA PHE A 469 13.49 -29.46 -0.97
C PHE A 469 14.70 -29.49 -0.02
N GLU A 470 15.73 -28.69 -0.26
CA GLU A 470 16.92 -28.60 0.59
C GLU A 470 16.59 -28.01 1.97
N LEU A 471 15.74 -26.99 2.02
CA LEU A 471 15.21 -26.43 3.26
C LEU A 471 14.41 -27.49 4.03
N ALA A 472 13.48 -28.16 3.37
CA ALA A 472 12.66 -29.22 3.96
C ALA A 472 13.50 -30.39 4.48
N ALA A 473 14.47 -30.87 3.70
CA ALA A 473 15.37 -31.95 4.07
C ALA A 473 16.25 -31.57 5.27
N THR A 474 16.77 -30.34 5.28
CA THR A 474 17.61 -29.83 6.39
C THR A 474 16.79 -29.68 7.67
N LEU A 475 15.59 -29.11 7.57
CA LEU A 475 14.67 -28.98 8.70
C LEU A 475 14.24 -30.34 9.22
N HIS A 476 13.87 -31.27 8.35
CA HIS A 476 13.49 -32.63 8.73
C HIS A 476 14.63 -33.32 9.50
N ALA A 477 15.86 -33.22 9.00
CA ALA A 477 17.01 -33.82 9.66
C ALA A 477 17.35 -33.14 11.00
N ALA A 478 17.26 -31.81 11.08
CA ALA A 478 17.50 -31.04 12.30
C ALA A 478 16.43 -31.34 13.37
N LEU A 479 15.16 -31.41 12.97
CA LEU A 479 14.05 -31.77 13.86
C LEU A 479 14.17 -33.22 14.33
N LYS A 480 14.53 -34.15 13.45
CA LYS A 480 14.78 -35.54 13.84
C LYS A 480 15.92 -35.65 14.85
N GLY A 481 17.03 -34.94 14.61
CA GLY A 481 18.17 -34.87 15.54
C GLY A 481 17.76 -34.29 16.90
N TYR A 482 17.02 -33.18 16.88
CA TYR A 482 16.45 -32.59 18.09
C TYR A 482 15.60 -33.58 18.88
N TRP A 483 14.65 -34.26 18.23
CA TRP A 483 13.76 -35.20 18.91
C TRP A 483 14.48 -36.44 19.44
N GLN A 484 15.51 -36.92 18.74
CA GLN A 484 16.35 -37.99 19.23
C GLN A 484 17.12 -37.57 20.48
N GLN A 485 17.76 -36.40 20.44
CA GLN A 485 18.50 -35.85 21.59
C GLN A 485 17.59 -35.54 22.77
N TYR A 486 16.40 -35.00 22.51
CA TYR A 486 15.39 -34.72 23.55
C TYR A 486 14.97 -36.00 24.26
N ARG A 487 14.67 -37.07 23.51
CA ARG A 487 14.33 -38.39 24.09
C ARG A 487 15.42 -38.96 24.98
N VAL A 488 16.69 -38.77 24.59
CA VAL A 488 17.84 -39.28 25.37
C VAL A 488 18.07 -38.44 26.63
N THR A 489 17.93 -37.12 26.54
CA THR A 489 18.25 -36.18 27.62
C THR A 489 17.14 -36.03 28.65
N HIS A 490 15.89 -36.28 28.27
CA HIS A 490 14.72 -36.07 29.12
C HIS A 490 13.81 -37.31 29.16
N PRO A 491 14.32 -38.48 29.63
CA PRO A 491 13.50 -39.68 29.77
C PRO A 491 12.42 -39.43 30.84
N GLY A 492 11.18 -39.23 30.39
CA GLY A 492 10.02 -38.99 31.26
C GLY A 492 9.60 -37.52 31.43
N ASP A 493 10.24 -36.57 30.76
CA ASP A 493 9.80 -35.17 30.80
C ASP A 493 8.72 -34.88 29.76
N LEU A 494 7.77 -34.02 30.15
CA LEU A 494 6.62 -33.64 29.35
C LEU A 494 7.05 -33.08 27.99
N TYR A 495 6.49 -33.60 26.90
CA TYR A 495 6.86 -33.28 25.51
C TYR A 495 6.69 -31.78 25.19
N ARG A 496 7.71 -30.96 25.47
CA ARG A 496 7.69 -29.50 25.25
C ARG A 496 8.78 -29.12 24.24
N PRO A 497 8.42 -28.82 22.97
CA PRO A 497 9.41 -28.30 22.04
C PRO A 497 9.98 -26.99 22.60
N ALA A 498 11.31 -26.88 22.61
CA ALA A 498 11.99 -25.69 23.06
C ALA A 498 11.47 -24.46 22.28
N PRO A 499 11.32 -23.28 22.91
CA PRO A 499 10.87 -22.07 22.23
C PRO A 499 11.61 -21.79 20.91
N GLN A 500 12.91 -22.09 20.88
CA GLN A 500 13.77 -21.92 19.71
C GLN A 500 13.36 -22.82 18.54
N VAL A 501 12.87 -24.04 18.79
CA VAL A 501 12.38 -24.94 17.73
C VAL A 501 11.08 -24.41 17.13
N ARG A 502 10.17 -23.87 17.97
CA ARG A 502 8.93 -23.24 17.47
C ARG A 502 9.23 -22.01 16.61
N ALA A 503 10.17 -21.18 17.07
CA ALA A 503 10.65 -20.03 16.30
C ALA A 503 11.28 -20.47 14.97
N LEU A 504 12.10 -21.52 14.97
CA LEU A 504 12.71 -22.07 13.75
C LEU A 504 11.66 -22.54 12.76
N LEU A 505 10.65 -23.30 13.20
CA LEU A 505 9.56 -23.78 12.34
C LEU A 505 8.77 -22.62 11.74
N TYR A 506 8.51 -21.60 12.54
CA TYR A 506 7.81 -20.41 12.08
C TYR A 506 8.64 -19.59 11.06
N VAL A 507 9.94 -19.39 11.32
CA VAL A 507 10.86 -18.75 10.36
C VAL A 507 10.96 -19.57 9.08
N ALA A 508 11.01 -20.90 9.17
CA ALA A 508 11.00 -21.79 8.02
C ALA A 508 9.74 -21.62 7.17
N THR A 509 8.56 -21.60 7.79
CA THR A 509 7.30 -21.37 7.05
C THR A 509 7.29 -19.99 6.37
N LEU A 510 7.69 -18.93 7.07
CA LEU A 510 7.76 -17.58 6.48
C LEU A 510 8.75 -17.53 5.32
N THR A 511 9.90 -18.20 5.44
CA THR A 511 10.88 -18.33 4.36
C THR A 511 10.28 -19.03 3.16
N ASN A 512 9.52 -20.11 3.37
CA ASN A 512 8.81 -20.79 2.28
C ASN A 512 7.81 -19.86 1.60
N GLY A 513 7.01 -19.13 2.38
CA GLY A 513 6.07 -18.15 1.84
C GLY A 513 6.75 -17.05 1.02
N ILE A 514 7.93 -16.57 1.45
CA ILE A 514 8.74 -15.60 0.71
C ILE A 514 9.25 -16.20 -0.60
N MET A 515 9.72 -17.45 -0.60
CA MET A 515 10.13 -18.15 -1.84
C MET A 515 8.97 -18.28 -2.83
N GLU A 516 7.77 -18.66 -2.36
CA GLU A 516 6.58 -18.72 -3.21
C GLU A 516 6.22 -17.34 -3.80
N SER A 517 6.26 -16.28 -2.99
CA SER A 517 6.03 -14.91 -3.47
C SER A 517 7.10 -14.45 -4.45
N MET A 518 8.35 -14.87 -4.25
CA MET A 518 9.44 -14.56 -5.16
C MET A 518 9.25 -15.28 -6.50
N ALA A 519 8.87 -16.55 -6.49
CA ALA A 519 8.51 -17.29 -7.70
C ALA A 519 7.32 -16.65 -8.43
N GLY A 520 6.31 -16.20 -7.68
CA GLY A 520 5.18 -15.44 -8.22
C GLY A 520 5.60 -14.11 -8.86
N LEU A 521 6.53 -13.40 -8.21
CA LEU A 521 7.10 -12.15 -8.73
C LEU A 521 7.94 -12.40 -10.00
N GLU A 522 8.81 -13.40 -10.00
CA GLU A 522 9.59 -13.79 -11.18
C GLU A 522 8.66 -14.15 -12.34
N HIS A 523 7.60 -14.92 -12.08
CA HIS A 523 6.60 -15.24 -13.09
C HIS A 523 5.89 -13.99 -13.62
N ALA A 524 5.38 -13.12 -12.75
CA ALA A 524 4.69 -11.91 -13.15
C ALA A 524 5.61 -10.98 -13.98
N VAL A 525 6.86 -10.82 -13.58
CA VAL A 525 7.86 -10.04 -14.32
C VAL A 525 8.18 -10.69 -15.66
N MET A 526 8.34 -12.02 -15.71
CA MET A 526 8.55 -12.73 -16.96
C MET A 526 7.36 -12.56 -17.93
N VAL A 527 6.13 -12.66 -17.44
CA VAL A 527 4.92 -12.42 -18.24
C VAL A 527 4.90 -10.98 -18.76
N ALA A 528 5.13 -10.00 -17.88
CA ALA A 528 5.15 -8.58 -18.24
C ALA A 528 6.26 -8.23 -19.26
N LEU A 529 7.46 -8.79 -19.10
CA LEU A 529 8.60 -8.56 -20.00
C LEU A 529 8.50 -9.37 -21.31
N SER A 530 7.90 -10.56 -21.30
CA SER A 530 7.77 -11.40 -22.50
C SER A 530 6.80 -10.83 -23.53
N LYS A 531 5.76 -10.15 -23.05
CA LYS A 531 4.76 -9.45 -23.89
C LYS A 531 5.21 -8.05 -24.30
N GLN A 532 6.36 -7.58 -23.82
CA GLN A 532 6.93 -6.31 -24.23
C GLN A 532 7.39 -6.42 -25.69
N MET A 533 6.55 -5.95 -26.60
CA MET A 533 6.88 -5.89 -28.03
C MET A 533 7.53 -4.54 -28.35
N THR A 534 8.63 -4.58 -29.11
CA THR A 534 9.21 -3.38 -29.71
C THR A 534 8.30 -2.93 -30.86
N VAL A 535 7.73 -1.72 -30.76
CA VAL A 535 6.70 -1.17 -31.68
C VAL A 535 7.17 -1.14 -33.15
N PHE A 536 8.48 -1.01 -33.40
CA PHE A 536 9.01 -0.86 -34.76
C PHE A 536 10.23 -1.77 -35.03
N PRO A 537 10.04 -3.03 -35.42
CA PRO A 537 10.99 -3.63 -36.32
C PRO A 537 10.71 -3.06 -37.71
N LEU A 538 11.50 -2.07 -38.15
CA LEU A 538 11.49 -1.59 -39.54
C LEU A 538 11.41 -2.80 -40.49
N PRO A 539 10.57 -2.78 -41.54
CA PRO A 539 10.34 -3.95 -42.41
C PRO A 539 11.61 -4.62 -42.93
N HIS A 540 12.65 -3.83 -43.23
CA HIS A 540 13.97 -4.34 -43.64
C HIS A 540 14.75 -5.05 -42.54
N GLN A 541 14.55 -4.69 -41.27
CA GLN A 541 15.23 -5.32 -40.13
C GLN A 541 14.60 -6.66 -39.75
N ARG A 542 13.31 -6.89 -40.10
CA ARG A 542 12.66 -8.20 -39.89
C ARG A 542 13.29 -9.31 -40.72
N GLN A 543 13.70 -9.05 -41.97
CA GLN A 543 14.31 -10.07 -42.83
C GLN A 543 15.71 -10.46 -42.33
N ASP A 544 16.50 -9.47 -41.89
CA ASP A 544 17.88 -9.68 -41.46
C ASP A 544 17.97 -10.34 -40.06
N ILE A 545 17.05 -10.00 -39.15
CA ILE A 545 16.95 -10.65 -37.84
C ILE A 545 16.49 -12.11 -37.97
N ARG A 546 15.54 -12.40 -38.88
CA ARG A 546 15.07 -13.78 -39.12
C ARG A 546 16.15 -14.65 -39.74
N ALA A 547 16.99 -14.11 -40.62
CA ALA A 547 18.14 -14.82 -41.21
C ALA A 547 19.28 -15.09 -40.20
N ARG A 548 19.49 -14.20 -39.22
CA ARG A 548 20.51 -14.37 -38.17
C ARG A 548 20.07 -15.29 -37.03
N LEU A 549 18.79 -15.29 -36.66
CA LEU A 549 18.27 -16.13 -35.56
C LEU A 549 18.18 -17.62 -35.92
N THR A 550 18.03 -17.97 -37.20
CA THR A 550 17.90 -19.37 -37.63
C THR A 550 19.23 -20.13 -37.70
N SER A 551 20.38 -19.46 -37.71
CA SER A 551 21.66 -20.11 -38.02
C SER A 551 22.62 -20.35 -36.84
N LEU A 552 22.53 -19.61 -35.73
CA LEU A 552 23.63 -19.63 -34.72
C LEU A 552 23.26 -19.90 -33.26
N ASP A 553 22.03 -19.64 -32.79
CA ASP A 553 21.73 -19.70 -31.35
C ASP A 553 21.06 -21.00 -30.86
N GLN A 554 20.29 -21.71 -31.69
CA GLN A 554 19.55 -22.89 -31.23
C GLN A 554 20.45 -24.09 -30.84
N ARG A 555 21.61 -24.29 -31.48
CA ARG A 555 22.53 -25.38 -31.12
C ARG A 555 23.28 -25.10 -29.81
N ARG A 556 23.80 -23.88 -29.63
CA ARG A 556 24.54 -23.51 -28.40
C ARG A 556 23.64 -23.45 -27.16
N LEU A 557 22.37 -23.07 -27.30
CA LEU A 557 21.42 -23.11 -26.18
C LEU A 557 21.07 -24.56 -25.79
N ARG A 558 20.84 -25.43 -26.78
CA ARG A 558 20.50 -26.85 -26.54
C ARG A 558 21.62 -27.60 -25.82
N ASP A 559 22.87 -27.29 -26.15
CA ASP A 559 24.04 -27.93 -25.53
C ASP A 559 24.35 -27.40 -24.11
N ARG A 560 24.00 -26.14 -23.80
CA ARG A 560 24.19 -25.57 -22.45
C ARG A 560 23.13 -25.97 -21.43
N ILE A 561 21.91 -26.28 -21.89
CA ILE A 561 20.77 -26.63 -21.02
C ILE A 561 20.75 -28.12 -20.67
N SER A 562 21.24 -29.00 -21.56
CA SER A 562 21.19 -30.45 -21.35
C SER A 562 22.16 -30.96 -20.28
N LEU A 563 23.29 -30.28 -20.07
CA LEU A 563 24.35 -30.73 -19.16
C LEU A 563 23.98 -30.61 -17.66
N PRO A 564 23.50 -29.46 -17.13
CA PRO A 564 23.24 -29.30 -15.69
C PRO A 564 22.05 -30.14 -15.18
N VAL A 565 20.99 -30.24 -15.99
CA VAL A 565 19.76 -30.97 -15.65
C VAL A 565 19.98 -32.48 -15.65
N GLN A 566 20.80 -33.00 -16.58
CA GLN A 566 21.16 -34.42 -16.60
C GLN A 566 22.07 -34.82 -15.43
N SER A 567 22.96 -33.93 -14.97
CA SER A 567 23.76 -34.17 -13.76
C SER A 567 22.91 -34.14 -12.48
N ALA A 568 21.97 -33.21 -12.34
CA ALA A 568 21.06 -33.16 -11.20
C ALA A 568 20.11 -34.39 -11.16
N LEU A 569 19.56 -34.79 -12.30
CA LEU A 569 18.73 -36.01 -12.41
C LEU A 569 19.52 -37.30 -12.15
N LYS A 570 20.82 -37.36 -12.48
CA LYS A 570 21.69 -38.49 -12.12
C LYS A 570 21.93 -38.58 -10.61
N VAL A 571 22.11 -37.45 -9.92
CA VAL A 571 22.30 -37.40 -8.46
C VAL A 571 21.02 -37.83 -7.73
N VAL A 572 19.86 -37.34 -8.16
CA VAL A 572 18.56 -37.74 -7.58
C VAL A 572 18.25 -39.23 -7.84
N ARG A 573 18.55 -39.76 -9.03
CA ARG A 573 18.43 -41.21 -9.30
C ARG A 573 19.39 -42.06 -8.47
N SER A 574 20.58 -41.56 -8.14
CA SER A 574 21.56 -42.28 -7.32
C SER A 574 21.22 -42.33 -5.82
N HIS A 575 20.25 -41.53 -5.35
CA HIS A 575 19.78 -41.53 -3.96
C HIS A 575 18.39 -42.19 -3.77
N GLY A 576 17.75 -42.65 -4.87
CA GLY A 576 16.42 -43.26 -4.85
C GLY A 576 16.37 -44.79 -4.79
N GLN A 577 17.51 -45.50 -4.74
CA GLN A 577 17.52 -46.95 -4.55
C GLN A 577 17.62 -47.29 -3.05
N LEU A 578 16.47 -47.55 -2.42
CA LEU A 578 16.44 -48.26 -1.13
C LEU A 578 17.01 -49.67 -1.32
N PRO A 579 17.79 -50.19 -0.35
CA PRO A 579 18.16 -51.60 -0.33
C PRO A 579 16.91 -52.44 -0.04
N THR A 580 16.49 -53.25 -1.00
CA THR A 580 15.51 -54.33 -0.78
C THR A 580 16.20 -55.46 -0.01
N ASP A 581 16.17 -55.39 1.31
CA ASP A 581 16.44 -56.54 2.16
C ASP A 581 15.15 -57.37 2.29
N THR A 582 15.12 -58.49 1.56
CA THR A 582 14.11 -59.53 1.72
C THR A 582 14.47 -60.43 2.89
N THR A 583 13.80 -60.26 4.03
CA THR A 583 13.60 -61.34 5.01
C THR A 583 12.11 -61.48 5.31
N PRO A 584 11.55 -62.72 5.30
CA PRO A 584 10.13 -62.94 5.51
C PRO A 584 9.79 -62.94 7.00
N SER A 585 8.88 -62.06 7.42
CA SER A 585 8.26 -62.08 8.76
C SER A 585 7.07 -63.04 8.80
N PRO A 586 6.79 -63.71 9.94
CA PRO A 586 5.77 -64.75 10.04
C PRO A 586 4.35 -64.17 10.12
N ARG A 587 3.39 -64.92 9.59
CA ARG A 587 1.94 -64.66 9.71
C ARG A 587 1.47 -64.85 11.17
N PRO A 588 0.54 -64.02 11.68
CA PRO A 588 -0.18 -64.33 12.91
C PRO A 588 -1.25 -65.41 12.67
N PRO A 589 -1.57 -66.29 13.65
CA PRO A 589 -2.48 -67.41 13.44
C PRO A 589 -3.74 -67.28 14.29
N TRP A 590 -4.85 -66.72 13.77
CA TRP A 590 -6.17 -66.89 14.40
C TRP A 590 -7.26 -66.80 13.32
N ASP A 591 -7.77 -67.95 12.90
CA ASP A 591 -9.12 -68.13 12.35
C ASP A 591 -9.51 -69.61 12.48
N ALA A 592 -10.37 -69.88 13.45
CA ALA A 592 -11.27 -71.03 13.65
C ALA A 592 -11.83 -70.80 15.07
N SER A 593 -13.12 -70.77 15.37
CA SER A 593 -14.28 -71.43 14.80
C SER A 593 -15.48 -71.01 15.67
N GLY A 594 -16.70 -71.05 15.13
CA GLY A 594 -17.90 -71.22 15.97
C GLY A 594 -19.10 -70.39 15.54
N ASP A 595 -19.87 -70.96 14.62
CA ASP A 595 -21.33 -70.79 14.60
C ASP A 595 -21.90 -71.16 15.97
N ASP A 596 -22.87 -70.38 16.47
CA ASP A 596 -24.10 -70.94 17.04
C ASP A 596 -25.20 -69.87 17.15
N GLN A 597 -26.38 -70.26 16.68
CA GLN A 597 -27.66 -69.60 16.87
C GLN A 597 -28.14 -69.80 18.33
N ASP A 598 -28.74 -68.77 18.94
CA ASP A 598 -30.13 -68.84 19.44
C ASP A 598 -30.53 -67.64 20.33
N THR A 599 -31.64 -67.04 19.92
CA THR A 599 -32.84 -66.66 20.68
C THR A 599 -32.77 -66.25 22.18
N VAL A 600 -33.38 -65.09 22.49
CA VAL A 600 -34.45 -64.84 23.50
C VAL A 600 -34.25 -63.59 24.40
N ALA A 601 -35.36 -62.83 24.48
CA ALA A 601 -35.87 -61.96 25.57
C ALA A 601 -35.34 -60.52 25.79
N ARG A 602 -36.27 -59.58 25.53
CA ARG A 602 -36.51 -58.35 26.32
C ARG A 602 -36.70 -58.67 27.81
N PRO A 603 -36.38 -57.75 28.73
CA PRO A 603 -37.46 -56.90 29.27
C PRO A 603 -37.07 -55.41 29.44
N SER A 604 -38.14 -54.62 29.57
CA SER A 604 -38.18 -53.20 29.94
C SER A 604 -37.67 -52.93 31.36
N GLU A 605 -37.12 -51.75 31.61
CA GLU A 605 -37.46 -50.94 32.79
C GLU A 605 -36.95 -49.50 32.67
N ALA A 606 -37.45 -48.65 33.57
CA ALA A 606 -37.73 -47.23 33.43
C ALA A 606 -36.58 -46.23 33.70
N ALA A 607 -36.79 -45.02 33.16
CA ALA A 607 -36.40 -43.64 33.56
C ALA A 607 -35.76 -43.39 34.96
N PRO A 608 -35.07 -42.25 35.24
CA PRO A 608 -35.28 -40.93 34.62
C PRO A 608 -34.03 -40.04 34.32
N ALA A 609 -34.32 -38.94 33.64
CA ALA A 609 -33.43 -37.87 33.17
C ALA A 609 -32.67 -37.10 34.28
N PRO A 610 -31.70 -36.27 33.87
CA PRO A 610 -31.75 -34.87 34.26
C PRO A 610 -31.73 -33.92 33.05
N ALA A 611 -32.41 -32.80 33.25
CA ALA A 611 -32.64 -31.71 32.31
C ALA A 611 -31.34 -31.05 31.84
N ASP A 612 -31.24 -30.84 30.53
CA ASP A 612 -30.21 -30.04 29.87
C ASP A 612 -30.89 -28.75 29.39
N ASP A 613 -30.56 -27.65 30.07
CA ASP A 613 -31.04 -26.29 29.78
C ASP A 613 -29.86 -25.54 29.15
N GLY A 614 -29.90 -25.37 27.81
CA GLY A 614 -28.78 -24.81 27.06
C GLY A 614 -28.97 -24.72 25.56
N SER A 615 -30.13 -24.24 25.08
CA SER A 615 -30.41 -24.08 23.63
C SER A 615 -30.47 -22.62 23.13
N GLU A 616 -29.83 -21.69 23.81
CA GLU A 616 -29.82 -20.26 23.39
C GLU A 616 -28.87 -19.99 22.19
N GLY A 617 -27.87 -20.85 21.97
CA GLY A 617 -26.93 -20.73 20.84
C GLY A 617 -27.48 -21.18 19.47
N SER A 618 -28.42 -22.14 19.45
CA SER A 618 -29.03 -22.62 18.19
C SER A 618 -29.98 -21.59 17.61
N ARG A 619 -30.72 -20.85 18.47
CA ARG A 619 -31.67 -19.83 18.03
C ARG A 619 -31.01 -18.65 17.29
N ILE A 620 -29.82 -18.23 17.72
CA ILE A 620 -29.10 -17.12 17.07
C ILE A 620 -28.56 -17.55 15.69
N LEU A 621 -28.08 -18.78 15.56
CA LEU A 621 -27.63 -19.33 14.28
C LEU A 621 -28.79 -19.56 13.29
N ASP A 622 -29.96 -19.96 13.80
CA ASP A 622 -31.16 -20.12 12.99
C ASP A 622 -31.79 -18.76 12.61
N GLU A 623 -31.75 -17.74 13.48
CA GLU A 623 -32.16 -16.36 13.17
C GLU A 623 -31.21 -15.68 12.15
N ILE A 624 -29.90 -15.94 12.24
CA ILE A 624 -28.93 -15.43 11.26
C ILE A 624 -29.12 -16.14 9.91
N LYS A 625 -29.36 -17.45 9.89
CA LYS A 625 -29.71 -18.18 8.65
C LYS A 625 -31.01 -17.69 8.06
N LEU A 626 -32.05 -17.45 8.85
CA LEU A 626 -33.33 -16.89 8.40
C LEU A 626 -33.17 -15.47 7.83
N ALA A 627 -32.37 -14.62 8.47
CA ALA A 627 -32.09 -13.27 7.99
C ALA A 627 -31.26 -13.25 6.69
N LEU A 628 -30.34 -14.20 6.51
CA LEU A 628 -29.57 -14.39 5.27
C LEU A 628 -30.43 -14.96 4.13
N ASP A 629 -31.34 -15.89 4.44
CA ASP A 629 -32.30 -16.45 3.49
C ASP A 629 -33.39 -15.45 3.06
N GLU A 630 -33.83 -14.58 3.97
CA GLU A 630 -34.80 -13.52 3.67
C GLU A 630 -34.14 -12.39 2.86
N ARG A 631 -32.83 -12.15 3.06
CA ARG A 631 -32.04 -11.22 2.25
C ARG A 631 -31.69 -11.78 0.86
N SER A 632 -31.48 -13.09 0.72
CA SER A 632 -31.27 -13.73 -0.57
C SER A 632 -32.57 -13.83 -1.38
N ARG A 633 -33.71 -14.09 -0.74
CA ARG A 633 -35.05 -14.08 -1.37
C ARG A 633 -35.53 -12.67 -1.76
N SER A 634 -35.19 -11.64 -0.99
CA SER A 634 -35.49 -10.24 -1.38
C SER A 634 -34.63 -9.74 -2.55
N LEU A 635 -33.39 -10.23 -2.68
CA LEU A 635 -32.55 -9.94 -3.85
C LEU A 635 -32.97 -10.72 -5.10
N ALA A 636 -33.50 -11.94 -4.95
CA ALA A 636 -34.00 -12.76 -6.07
C ALA A 636 -35.37 -12.29 -6.61
N SER A 637 -36.21 -11.66 -5.78
CA SER A 637 -37.55 -11.16 -6.17
C SER A 637 -37.57 -9.72 -6.72
N LEU A 638 -36.43 -9.02 -6.70
CA LEU A 638 -36.29 -7.66 -7.27
C LEU A 638 -35.82 -7.64 -8.73
N SER A 639 -35.58 -8.81 -9.35
CA SER A 639 -35.42 -8.92 -10.80
C SER A 639 -36.67 -9.59 -11.39
N TRP A 640 -37.39 -8.84 -12.22
CA TRP A 640 -38.63 -9.20 -12.94
C TRP A 640 -39.95 -8.96 -12.19
N SER A 641 -40.39 -7.69 -12.22
CA SER A 641 -41.81 -7.38 -12.43
C SER A 641 -41.95 -6.19 -13.38
N GLN A 642 -42.20 -6.47 -14.67
CA GLN A 642 -42.95 -5.55 -15.52
C GLN A 642 -44.37 -5.51 -14.95
N SER A 643 -44.77 -4.37 -14.39
CA SER A 643 -46.16 -4.12 -14.00
C SER A 643 -46.68 -2.91 -14.77
N GLU A 644 -47.79 -3.15 -15.45
CA GLU A 644 -48.56 -2.26 -16.29
C GLU A 644 -49.07 -1.04 -15.51
N ALA A 645 -48.97 0.14 -16.11
CA ALA A 645 -49.61 1.35 -15.61
C ALA A 645 -51.05 1.49 -16.16
N PRO A 646 -52.03 1.94 -15.36
CA PRO A 646 -53.41 2.08 -15.79
C PRO A 646 -53.65 3.35 -16.62
N ARG A 647 -54.57 3.22 -17.58
CA ARG A 647 -55.08 4.29 -18.46
C ARG A 647 -55.95 5.29 -17.68
N SER A 648 -55.79 6.59 -17.96
CA SER A 648 -56.85 7.61 -17.87
C SER A 648 -56.46 8.85 -18.72
N PRO A 649 -57.36 9.81 -19.02
CA PRO A 649 -57.74 10.13 -20.39
C PRO A 649 -57.15 11.43 -20.99
N ARG A 650 -57.20 11.49 -22.32
CA ARG A 650 -56.87 12.62 -23.23
C ARG A 650 -57.52 13.95 -22.80
N PRO A 651 -56.91 15.08 -23.20
CA PRO A 651 -57.49 15.76 -24.38
C PRO A 651 -56.48 16.25 -25.44
N LYS A 652 -56.94 16.08 -26.68
CA LYS A 652 -56.77 16.77 -27.96
C LYS A 652 -55.63 17.79 -28.21
N ALA A 653 -55.03 17.52 -29.39
CA ALA A 653 -54.75 18.41 -30.52
C ALA A 653 -53.35 19.03 -30.64
N GLY A 654 -52.70 18.70 -31.77
CA GLY A 654 -51.68 19.54 -32.39
C GLY A 654 -50.46 18.78 -32.91
N GLY A 655 -50.45 18.49 -34.20
CA GLY A 655 -49.24 18.68 -35.01
C GLY A 655 -48.15 17.61 -35.02
N GLN A 656 -48.28 16.72 -36.00
CA GLN A 656 -47.28 16.54 -37.08
C GLN A 656 -45.95 15.78 -36.85
N VAL A 657 -45.75 14.87 -37.83
CA VAL A 657 -44.53 14.28 -38.39
C VAL A 657 -43.94 13.03 -37.72
N SER A 658 -44.20 11.94 -38.44
CA SER A 658 -43.63 10.60 -38.35
C SER A 658 -42.14 10.59 -38.74
N LEU A 659 -41.30 10.03 -37.87
CA LEU A 659 -40.01 9.46 -38.28
C LEU A 659 -39.70 8.22 -37.43
N LYS A 660 -40.54 7.18 -37.58
CA LYS A 660 -40.32 5.82 -37.06
C LYS A 660 -40.07 4.86 -38.23
N ARG A 661 -38.82 4.75 -38.66
CA ARG A 661 -38.27 3.56 -39.34
C ARG A 661 -36.76 3.71 -39.45
N LEU A 662 -36.06 3.18 -38.46
CA LEU A 662 -34.73 2.55 -38.53
C LEU A 662 -34.27 2.36 -37.10
N MET A 663 -33.93 1.11 -36.75
CA MET A 663 -33.38 0.56 -35.51
C MET A 663 -34.28 -0.53 -34.92
N ALA A 664 -34.28 -1.66 -35.62
CA ALA A 664 -34.57 -2.97 -35.06
C ALA A 664 -33.24 -3.73 -35.03
N GLU A 665 -32.62 -3.87 -33.85
CA GLU A 665 -31.56 -4.84 -33.61
C GLU A 665 -31.80 -5.58 -32.29
N ARG A 666 -31.41 -6.86 -32.34
CA ARG A 666 -31.71 -7.98 -31.43
C ARG A 666 -30.88 -7.93 -30.14
N PRO A 667 -31.33 -8.59 -29.05
CA PRO A 667 -30.48 -8.90 -27.92
C PRO A 667 -29.79 -10.26 -28.12
N LEU A 668 -28.47 -10.27 -28.26
CA LEU A 668 -27.63 -11.48 -28.16
C LEU A 668 -26.29 -11.10 -27.50
N GLN A 669 -26.24 -11.09 -26.17
CA GLN A 669 -24.96 -11.04 -25.45
C GLN A 669 -25.11 -11.58 -24.00
N GLN A 670 -25.44 -12.87 -23.87
CA GLN A 670 -25.28 -13.56 -22.58
C GLN A 670 -25.06 -15.08 -22.70
N ARG A 671 -24.51 -15.57 -23.83
CA ARG A 671 -24.19 -17.00 -24.03
C ARG A 671 -22.76 -17.30 -24.51
N SER A 672 -21.88 -16.31 -24.65
CA SER A 672 -20.51 -16.54 -25.15
C SER A 672 -19.43 -16.76 -24.09
N SER A 673 -19.72 -16.58 -22.79
CA SER A 673 -18.73 -16.76 -21.71
C SER A 673 -18.70 -18.16 -21.09
N GLN A 674 -19.67 -19.04 -21.38
CA GLN A 674 -19.69 -20.42 -20.86
C GLN A 674 -19.23 -21.50 -21.87
N ALA A 675 -19.07 -21.15 -23.16
CA ALA A 675 -18.66 -22.10 -24.19
C ALA A 675 -17.13 -22.14 -24.42
N LEU A 676 -16.37 -21.14 -23.94
CA LEU A 676 -14.91 -21.10 -24.11
C LEU A 676 -14.12 -21.77 -22.97
N GLN A 677 -14.75 -22.10 -21.83
CA GLN A 677 -14.09 -22.73 -20.69
C GLN A 677 -14.15 -24.26 -20.71
N ARG A 678 -14.96 -24.88 -21.60
CA ARG A 678 -15.15 -26.35 -21.66
C ARG A 678 -14.20 -27.09 -22.60
N HIS A 679 -13.23 -26.41 -23.21
CA HIS A 679 -12.27 -27.04 -24.14
C HIS A 679 -10.83 -27.11 -23.63
N ALA A 680 -10.57 -26.85 -22.34
CA ALA A 680 -9.22 -26.84 -21.78
C ALA A 680 -8.74 -28.15 -21.11
N ASP A 681 -9.60 -29.18 -20.97
CA ASP A 681 -9.28 -30.36 -20.14
C ASP A 681 -8.98 -31.68 -20.89
N ASP A 682 -8.92 -31.70 -22.22
CA ASP A 682 -8.50 -32.90 -22.95
C ASP A 682 -7.23 -32.65 -23.77
N SER A 683 -6.05 -32.93 -23.19
CA SER A 683 -4.78 -33.04 -23.93
C SER A 683 -3.75 -33.92 -23.22
N ALA A 684 -4.05 -35.22 -23.15
CA ALA A 684 -3.01 -36.25 -22.98
C ALA A 684 -2.46 -36.66 -24.36
N LEU A 685 -1.18 -36.39 -24.57
CA LEU A 685 -0.20 -37.12 -25.40
C LEU A 685 -0.64 -37.71 -26.76
N THR A 686 -0.39 -36.99 -27.86
CA THR A 686 0.23 -37.57 -29.07
C THR A 686 0.92 -36.46 -29.91
N PRO A 687 2.13 -36.68 -30.46
CA PRO A 687 2.76 -35.73 -31.36
C PRO A 687 2.22 -35.93 -32.79
N ARG A 688 1.30 -35.07 -33.22
CA ARG A 688 0.86 -35.00 -34.63
C ARG A 688 1.73 -34.00 -35.41
N SER A 689 2.36 -34.49 -36.47
CA SER A 689 3.17 -33.74 -37.41
C SER A 689 2.36 -32.66 -38.14
N HIS A 690 2.69 -31.39 -37.92
CA HIS A 690 2.18 -30.26 -38.70
C HIS A 690 2.93 -30.14 -40.04
N THR A 691 2.25 -30.46 -41.13
CA THR A 691 2.56 -29.96 -42.49
C THR A 691 1.30 -29.28 -43.03
N GLY A 692 1.34 -27.96 -43.17
CA GLY A 692 0.29 -27.16 -43.81
C GLY A 692 0.38 -25.68 -43.44
N PRO A 693 0.86 -24.80 -44.34
CA PRO A 693 0.81 -23.36 -44.15
C PRO A 693 -0.57 -22.85 -44.62
N ASP A 694 -1.61 -23.16 -43.86
CA ASP A 694 -2.91 -22.55 -44.09
C ASP A 694 -2.87 -21.13 -43.55
N GLY A 695 -2.98 -20.17 -44.47
CA GLY A 695 -2.90 -18.74 -44.20
C GLY A 695 -3.97 -18.31 -43.20
N GLU A 696 -3.56 -18.13 -41.95
CA GLU A 696 -4.27 -17.32 -40.97
C GLU A 696 -4.48 -15.93 -41.60
N ARG A 697 -5.71 -15.64 -41.99
CA ARG A 697 -6.11 -14.28 -42.38
C ARG A 697 -5.65 -13.36 -41.26
N PRO A 698 -4.93 -12.26 -41.58
CA PRO A 698 -4.46 -11.35 -40.55
C PRO A 698 -5.69 -10.93 -39.74
N ALA A 699 -5.63 -11.20 -38.43
CA ALA A 699 -6.58 -10.67 -37.47
C ALA A 699 -6.82 -9.20 -37.85
N GLY A 700 -8.09 -8.82 -38.06
CA GLY A 700 -8.43 -7.55 -38.69
C GLY A 700 -7.69 -6.37 -38.06
N TRP A 701 -7.49 -5.30 -38.82
CA TRP A 701 -6.85 -4.05 -38.38
C TRP A 701 -7.53 -3.40 -37.14
N TRP A 702 -8.71 -3.87 -36.75
CA TRP A 702 -9.54 -3.31 -35.67
C TRP A 702 -8.93 -3.48 -34.26
N PRO A 703 -8.49 -4.68 -33.80
CA PRO A 703 -7.72 -4.83 -32.57
C PRO A 703 -6.49 -3.92 -32.48
N TRP A 704 -5.75 -3.75 -33.59
CA TRP A 704 -4.59 -2.87 -33.63
C TRP A 704 -5.00 -1.40 -33.48
N LEU A 705 -6.00 -0.94 -34.23
CA LEU A 705 -6.52 0.42 -34.10
C LEU A 705 -7.06 0.70 -32.69
N TRP A 706 -7.79 -0.27 -32.10
CA TRP A 706 -8.30 -0.13 -30.75
C TRP A 706 -7.17 0.00 -29.73
N LEU A 707 -6.08 -0.75 -29.89
CA LEU A 707 -4.90 -0.63 -29.05
C LEU A 707 -4.28 0.78 -29.16
N GLU A 708 -4.18 1.33 -30.37
CA GLU A 708 -3.64 2.68 -30.64
C GLU A 708 -4.55 3.81 -30.13
N VAL A 709 -5.85 3.57 -29.97
CA VAL A 709 -6.85 4.59 -29.55
C VAL A 709 -7.25 4.44 -28.08
N ALA A 710 -7.02 3.28 -27.45
CA ALA A 710 -7.47 3.01 -26.08
C ALA A 710 -6.99 4.03 -25.03
N TRP A 711 -5.81 4.62 -25.22
CA TRP A 711 -5.28 5.66 -24.31
C TRP A 711 -6.10 6.97 -24.33
N LEU A 712 -6.88 7.22 -25.39
CA LEU A 712 -7.80 8.37 -25.45
C LEU A 712 -9.01 8.19 -24.55
N LEU A 713 -9.40 6.96 -24.21
CA LEU A 713 -10.60 6.69 -23.40
C LEU A 713 -10.60 7.43 -22.05
N PRO A 714 -9.55 7.33 -21.19
CA PRO A 714 -9.53 8.08 -19.93
C PRO A 714 -9.52 9.60 -20.13
N LEU A 715 -9.00 10.10 -21.26
CA LEU A 715 -9.03 11.53 -21.59
C LEU A 715 -10.42 11.99 -22.01
N VAL A 716 -11.11 11.20 -22.84
CA VAL A 716 -12.49 11.45 -23.22
C VAL A 716 -13.40 11.40 -21.99
N GLU A 717 -13.22 10.41 -21.11
CA GLU A 717 -13.94 10.33 -19.83
C GLU A 717 -13.70 11.56 -18.95
N GLY A 718 -12.44 12.02 -18.85
CA GLY A 718 -12.09 13.25 -18.14
C GLY A 718 -12.74 14.49 -18.74
N MET A 719 -12.70 14.64 -20.07
CA MET A 719 -13.30 15.76 -20.81
C MET A 719 -14.83 15.78 -20.72
N LEU A 720 -15.47 14.61 -20.70
CA LEU A 720 -16.92 14.48 -20.50
C LEU A 720 -17.33 14.58 -19.02
N ALA A 721 -16.36 14.83 -18.14
CA ALA A 721 -16.54 14.88 -16.70
C ALA A 721 -17.19 13.60 -16.12
N PHE A 722 -16.91 12.43 -16.70
CA PHE A 722 -17.42 11.15 -16.23
C PHE A 722 -17.16 10.92 -14.73
N PRO A 723 -15.99 11.26 -14.15
CA PRO A 723 -15.78 11.17 -12.70
C PRO A 723 -16.74 12.02 -11.86
N VAL A 724 -17.17 13.18 -12.39
CA VAL A 724 -18.16 14.04 -11.74
C VAL A 724 -19.54 13.38 -11.77
N TRP A 725 -19.93 12.85 -12.92
CA TRP A 725 -21.22 12.18 -13.08
C TRP A 725 -21.33 10.88 -12.29
N THR A 726 -20.27 10.08 -12.20
CA THR A 726 -20.26 8.85 -11.39
C THR A 726 -20.33 9.16 -9.89
N THR A 727 -19.58 10.18 -9.44
CA THR A 727 -19.64 10.64 -8.04
C THR A 727 -21.03 11.18 -7.71
N LEU A 728 -21.63 11.97 -8.61
CA LEU A 728 -22.98 12.49 -8.43
C LEU A 728 -24.02 11.37 -8.42
N ARG A 729 -23.91 10.40 -9.34
CA ARG A 729 -24.80 9.25 -9.40
C ARG A 729 -24.72 8.43 -8.12
N THR A 730 -23.52 8.04 -7.67
CA THR A 730 -23.34 7.28 -6.43
C THR A 730 -23.87 8.03 -5.21
N LEU A 731 -23.67 9.36 -5.16
CA LEU A 731 -24.22 10.20 -4.10
C LEU A 731 -25.76 10.22 -4.10
N LEU A 732 -26.38 10.41 -5.27
CA LEU A 732 -27.84 10.47 -5.42
C LEU A 732 -28.52 9.11 -5.27
N THR A 733 -27.92 8.02 -5.76
CA THR A 733 -28.57 6.69 -5.78
C THR A 733 -28.25 5.83 -4.58
N GLN A 734 -27.09 6.01 -3.93
CA GLN A 734 -26.67 5.18 -2.80
C GLN A 734 -26.64 6.01 -1.50
N ARG A 735 -25.79 7.05 -1.44
CA ARG A 735 -25.49 7.72 -0.16
C ARG A 735 -26.66 8.54 0.42
N ILE A 736 -27.35 9.33 -0.40
CA ILE A 736 -28.48 10.14 0.07
C ILE A 736 -29.66 9.25 0.49
N PRO A 737 -30.11 8.27 -0.30
CA PRO A 737 -31.18 7.36 0.12
C PRO A 737 -30.83 6.58 1.39
N GLU A 738 -29.59 6.09 1.52
CA GLU A 738 -29.12 5.42 2.74
C GLU A 738 -29.22 6.34 3.95
N ALA A 739 -28.80 7.60 3.82
CA ALA A 739 -28.92 8.59 4.89
C ALA A 739 -30.38 8.90 5.25
N LEU A 740 -31.26 9.03 4.25
CA LEU A 740 -32.69 9.36 4.42
C LEU A 740 -33.56 8.18 4.88
N SER A 741 -33.09 6.94 4.74
CA SER A 741 -33.87 5.73 5.01
C SER A 741 -34.36 5.56 6.46
N SER A 742 -33.74 6.22 7.44
CA SER A 742 -34.14 6.16 8.84
C SER A 742 -33.93 7.50 9.54
N ARG A 743 -34.98 8.07 10.14
CA ARG A 743 -34.91 9.37 10.86
C ARG A 743 -33.91 9.34 12.04
N GLY A 744 -33.85 8.22 12.76
CA GLY A 744 -32.91 8.04 13.88
C GLY A 744 -31.47 7.98 13.38
N LYS A 745 -31.21 7.17 12.34
CA LYS A 745 -29.89 7.10 11.70
C LYS A 745 -29.52 8.41 11.02
N LEU A 746 -30.47 9.15 10.47
CA LEU A 746 -30.23 10.45 9.87
C LEU A 746 -29.67 11.41 10.92
N ALA A 747 -30.33 11.57 12.08
CA ALA A 747 -29.82 12.48 13.10
C ALA A 747 -28.46 12.03 13.64
N GLU A 748 -28.28 10.75 13.97
CA GLU A 748 -27.03 10.31 14.60
C GLU A 748 -25.87 10.16 13.60
N ASN A 749 -26.10 9.55 12.44
CA ASN A 749 -25.04 9.29 11.47
C ASN A 749 -24.72 10.51 10.61
N THR A 750 -25.68 11.39 10.30
CA THR A 750 -25.43 12.50 9.36
C THR A 750 -24.56 13.58 9.99
N TRP A 751 -24.78 13.90 11.28
CA TRP A 751 -23.94 14.85 12.01
C TRP A 751 -22.56 14.29 12.36
N ARG A 752 -22.41 12.96 12.44
CA ARG A 752 -21.09 12.30 12.57
C ARG A 752 -20.38 12.10 11.23
N ASN A 753 -21.11 12.12 10.11
CA ASN A 753 -20.50 11.94 8.79
C ASN A 753 -19.72 13.20 8.39
N ARG A 754 -18.40 13.08 8.43
CA ARG A 754 -17.44 14.15 8.10
C ARG A 754 -17.70 14.80 6.74
N TYR A 755 -18.01 13.99 5.72
CA TYR A 755 -18.28 14.50 4.38
C TYR A 755 -19.53 15.37 4.34
N PHE A 756 -20.55 15.03 5.13
CA PHE A 756 -21.76 15.83 5.23
C PHE A 756 -21.49 17.15 5.96
N VAL A 757 -20.84 17.10 7.13
CA VAL A 757 -20.49 18.29 7.91
C VAL A 757 -19.63 19.26 7.09
N PHE A 758 -18.60 18.74 6.40
CA PHE A 758 -17.79 19.54 5.48
C PHE A 758 -18.63 20.10 4.33
N GLY A 759 -19.46 19.27 3.69
CA GLY A 759 -20.35 19.72 2.61
C GLY A 759 -21.29 20.85 3.05
N LEU A 760 -21.86 20.75 4.25
CA LEU A 760 -22.73 21.76 4.84
C LEU A 760 -21.98 23.07 5.15
N LYS A 761 -20.82 22.98 5.81
CA LYS A 761 -19.94 24.15 6.05
C LYS A 761 -19.58 24.85 4.75
N PHE A 762 -19.14 24.06 3.77
CA PHE A 762 -18.75 24.55 2.46
C PHE A 762 -19.92 25.23 1.75
N TRP A 763 -21.10 24.60 1.78
CA TRP A 763 -22.32 25.18 1.24
C TRP A 763 -22.69 26.50 1.91
N VAL A 764 -22.78 26.55 3.24
CA VAL A 764 -23.09 27.78 3.98
C VAL A 764 -22.10 28.89 3.64
N GLY A 765 -20.80 28.57 3.68
CA GLY A 765 -19.76 29.53 3.42
C GLY A 765 -19.77 30.09 2.01
N TYR A 766 -19.95 29.20 1.04
CA TYR A 766 -20.06 29.57 -0.36
C TYR A 766 -21.29 30.43 -0.60
N CYS A 767 -22.46 30.04 -0.08
CA CYS A 767 -23.70 30.78 -0.20
C CYS A 767 -23.59 32.19 0.39
N ILE A 768 -23.00 32.34 1.59
CA ILE A 768 -22.78 33.65 2.21
C ILE A 768 -21.93 34.55 1.31
N VAL A 769 -20.77 34.06 0.85
CA VAL A 769 -19.87 34.88 0.02
C VAL A 769 -20.46 35.17 -1.35
N LEU A 770 -21.16 34.20 -1.97
CA LEU A 770 -21.81 34.39 -3.26
C LEU A 770 -22.93 35.43 -3.17
N CYS A 771 -23.86 35.27 -2.22
CA CYS A 771 -24.97 36.20 -2.00
C CYS A 771 -24.47 37.60 -1.66
N LEU A 772 -23.46 37.72 -0.78
CA LEU A 772 -22.84 38.99 -0.43
C LEU A 772 -22.18 39.64 -1.66
N SER A 773 -21.47 38.84 -2.47
CA SER A 773 -20.82 39.32 -3.70
C SER A 773 -21.84 39.86 -4.71
N VAL A 774 -22.93 39.13 -4.93
CA VAL A 774 -23.99 39.49 -5.87
C VAL A 774 -24.79 40.71 -5.38
N ALA A 775 -25.19 40.71 -4.10
CA ALA A 775 -25.94 41.82 -3.49
C ALA A 775 -25.12 43.11 -3.41
N LEU A 776 -23.87 43.05 -2.96
CA LEU A 776 -23.01 44.23 -2.89
C LEU A 776 -22.66 44.77 -4.29
N SER A 777 -22.49 43.90 -5.28
CA SER A 777 -22.26 44.33 -6.68
C SER A 777 -23.47 45.02 -7.30
N ALA A 778 -24.69 44.64 -6.87
CA ALA A 778 -25.92 45.31 -7.27
C ALA A 778 -26.00 46.72 -6.66
N ASN A 779 -25.67 46.86 -5.37
CA ASN A 779 -25.90 48.10 -4.61
C ASN A 779 -24.73 49.10 -4.62
N HIS A 780 -23.48 48.65 -4.75
CA HIS A 780 -22.31 49.51 -4.63
C HIS A 780 -21.43 49.48 -5.88
N ALA A 781 -21.28 50.65 -6.52
CA ALA A 781 -20.45 50.81 -7.71
C ALA A 781 -18.96 50.46 -7.48
N ALA A 782 -18.44 50.70 -6.27
CA ALA A 782 -17.07 50.34 -5.91
C ALA A 782 -16.84 48.81 -5.94
N VAL A 783 -17.76 48.04 -5.35
CA VAL A 783 -17.69 46.56 -5.36
C VAL A 783 -17.86 46.02 -6.77
N ARG A 784 -18.75 46.63 -7.56
CA ARG A 784 -18.91 46.34 -8.99
C ARG A 784 -17.61 46.55 -9.77
N ALA A 785 -16.88 47.63 -9.49
CA ALA A 785 -15.58 47.90 -10.11
C ALA A 785 -14.52 46.87 -9.70
N TRP A 786 -14.57 46.38 -8.46
CA TRP A 786 -13.60 45.41 -7.93
C TRP A 786 -13.84 43.98 -8.39
N ARG A 787 -15.03 43.66 -8.92
CA ARG A 787 -15.45 42.31 -9.38
C ARG A 787 -15.14 41.24 -8.32
N PRO A 788 -16.08 40.90 -7.42
CA PRO A 788 -15.82 40.11 -6.20
C PRO A 788 -15.45 38.62 -6.39
N LEU A 789 -14.93 38.24 -7.56
CA LEU A 789 -14.54 36.88 -7.95
C LEU A 789 -13.51 36.25 -7.02
N TYR A 790 -12.53 37.02 -6.53
CA TYR A 790 -11.44 36.48 -5.71
C TYR A 790 -11.87 36.07 -4.31
N ALA A 791 -12.96 36.64 -3.77
CA ALA A 791 -13.51 36.21 -2.49
C ALA A 791 -14.10 34.79 -2.62
N ILE A 792 -14.90 34.55 -3.68
CA ILE A 792 -15.46 33.22 -3.97
C ILE A 792 -14.35 32.22 -4.23
N LEU A 793 -13.38 32.57 -5.09
CA LEU A 793 -12.26 31.67 -5.39
C LEU A 793 -11.47 31.30 -4.13
N THR A 794 -11.35 32.22 -3.18
CA THR A 794 -10.70 31.97 -1.90
C THR A 794 -11.49 30.98 -1.06
N VAL A 795 -12.82 31.12 -0.94
CA VAL A 795 -13.65 30.13 -0.22
C VAL A 795 -13.49 28.74 -0.83
N VAL A 796 -13.58 28.62 -2.15
CA VAL A 796 -13.54 27.33 -2.84
C VAL A 796 -12.20 26.61 -2.69
N VAL A 797 -11.11 27.36 -2.71
CA VAL A 797 -9.75 26.83 -2.70
C VAL A 797 -9.22 26.62 -1.28
N VAL A 798 -9.52 27.52 -0.35
CA VAL A 798 -9.00 27.49 1.02
C VAL A 798 -9.80 26.54 1.91
N LEU A 799 -11.13 26.57 1.82
CA LEU A 799 -11.98 25.78 2.71
C LEU A 799 -11.78 24.29 2.45
N SER A 800 -11.35 23.61 3.51
CA SER A 800 -11.02 22.18 3.50
C SER A 800 -11.79 21.47 4.60
N GLU A 801 -11.83 20.14 4.53
CA GLU A 801 -12.48 19.32 5.58
C GLU A 801 -11.82 19.52 6.94
N LYS A 802 -10.49 19.63 6.94
CA LYS A 802 -9.65 19.73 8.14
C LYS A 802 -9.27 21.17 8.41
N ILE A 803 -9.42 21.60 9.66
CA ILE A 803 -9.13 22.98 10.09
C ILE A 803 -7.65 23.33 9.94
N ASP A 804 -6.75 22.40 10.26
CA ASP A 804 -5.31 22.58 10.14
C ASP A 804 -4.95 22.94 8.69
N LEU A 805 -5.56 22.23 7.73
CA LEU A 805 -5.36 22.45 6.30
C LEU A 805 -6.01 23.75 5.83
N THR A 806 -7.21 24.09 6.33
CA THR A 806 -7.88 25.35 6.02
C THR A 806 -7.05 26.56 6.49
N VAL A 807 -6.57 26.54 7.74
CA VAL A 807 -5.73 27.61 8.32
C VAL A 807 -4.44 27.74 7.52
N THR A 808 -3.76 26.63 7.28
CA THR A 808 -2.53 26.62 6.47
C THR A 808 -2.78 27.21 5.09
N ARG A 809 -3.83 26.74 4.39
CA ARG A 809 -4.16 27.22 3.06
C ARG A 809 -4.54 28.69 3.07
N GLY A 810 -5.20 29.18 4.12
CA GLY A 810 -5.58 30.57 4.27
C GLY A 810 -4.36 31.48 4.45
N VAL A 811 -3.44 31.12 5.33
CA VAL A 811 -2.17 31.85 5.53
C VAL A 811 -1.33 31.84 4.26
N LEU A 812 -1.15 30.68 3.62
CA LEU A 812 -0.39 30.59 2.36
C LEU A 812 -1.10 31.35 1.23
N ARG A 813 -2.44 31.40 1.22
CA ARG A 813 -3.23 32.18 0.25
C ARG A 813 -3.03 33.68 0.44
N LEU A 814 -3.03 34.17 1.68
CA LEU A 814 -2.73 35.57 1.98
C LEU A 814 -1.30 35.93 1.58
N ALA A 815 -0.33 35.16 2.05
CA ALA A 815 1.08 35.39 1.76
C ALA A 815 1.36 35.37 0.25
N GLY A 816 0.89 34.34 -0.45
CA GLY A 816 1.04 34.24 -1.90
C GLY A 816 0.32 35.35 -2.66
N SER A 817 -0.84 35.81 -2.18
CA SER A 817 -1.56 36.92 -2.82
C SER A 817 -0.86 38.27 -2.61
N VAL A 818 -0.26 38.49 -1.44
CA VAL A 818 0.55 39.70 -1.18
C VAL A 818 1.82 39.68 -2.02
N LEU A 819 2.58 38.58 -1.99
CA LEU A 819 3.84 38.45 -2.73
C LEU A 819 3.63 38.54 -4.24
N GLY A 820 2.70 37.73 -4.78
CA GLY A 820 2.36 37.77 -6.20
C GLY A 820 1.73 39.11 -6.58
N GLY A 821 0.98 39.72 -5.66
CA GLY A 821 0.38 41.03 -5.83
C GLY A 821 1.43 42.13 -6.01
N VAL A 822 2.42 42.16 -5.12
CA VAL A 822 3.54 43.11 -5.17
C VAL A 822 4.34 42.91 -6.45
N LEU A 823 4.71 41.66 -6.78
CA LEU A 823 5.49 41.35 -7.98
C LEU A 823 4.75 41.74 -9.26
N GLY A 824 3.46 41.38 -9.39
CA GLY A 824 2.65 41.77 -10.54
C GLY A 824 2.47 43.29 -10.65
N PHE A 825 2.30 43.98 -9.53
CA PHE A 825 2.22 45.45 -9.51
C PHE A 825 3.54 46.10 -9.94
N LEU A 826 4.69 45.64 -9.44
CA LEU A 826 6.01 46.16 -9.81
C LEU A 826 6.27 46.06 -11.31
N VAL A 827 5.86 44.96 -11.95
CA VAL A 827 5.97 44.78 -13.41
C VAL A 827 5.12 45.81 -14.16
N MET A 828 3.95 46.15 -13.62
CA MET A 828 3.01 47.09 -14.24
C MET A 828 3.28 48.58 -13.93
N LEU A 829 4.26 48.91 -13.08
CA LEU A 829 4.62 50.29 -12.73
C LEU A 829 5.24 51.07 -13.91
N ARG A 830 5.99 50.40 -14.78
CA ARG A 830 6.66 51.05 -15.92
C ARG A 830 5.76 50.96 -17.16
N PRO A 831 5.23 52.09 -17.69
CA PRO A 831 4.34 52.06 -18.84
C PRO A 831 4.95 51.40 -20.08
N SER A 832 6.27 51.55 -20.28
CA SER A 832 7.00 50.93 -21.41
C SER A 832 7.00 49.39 -21.35
N VAL A 833 7.02 48.82 -20.14
CA VAL A 833 6.96 47.37 -19.93
C VAL A 833 5.50 46.91 -19.98
N ALA A 834 4.60 47.62 -19.29
CA ALA A 834 3.18 47.30 -19.19
C ALA A 834 2.42 47.30 -20.53
N THR A 835 2.93 48.04 -21.53
CA THR A 835 2.33 48.12 -22.87
C THR A 835 2.99 47.21 -23.89
N SER A 836 4.14 46.61 -23.56
CA SER A 836 4.88 45.73 -24.47
C SER A 836 4.46 44.27 -24.27
N PRO A 837 3.70 43.66 -25.19
CA PRO A 837 3.27 42.26 -25.05
C PRO A 837 4.46 41.30 -24.97
N TYR A 838 5.53 41.57 -25.71
CA TYR A 838 6.73 40.73 -25.72
C TYR A 838 7.48 40.80 -24.39
N ALA A 839 7.61 41.99 -23.80
CA ALA A 839 8.25 42.15 -22.50
C ALA A 839 7.43 41.47 -21.39
N LEU A 840 6.11 41.66 -21.38
CA LEU A 840 5.24 40.99 -20.41
C LEU A 840 5.26 39.47 -20.54
N THR A 841 5.21 38.94 -21.78
CA THR A 841 5.33 37.50 -22.01
C THR A 841 6.66 36.96 -21.50
N ALA A 842 7.78 37.62 -21.82
CA ALA A 842 9.10 37.20 -21.37
C ALA A 842 9.22 37.24 -19.84
N ILE A 843 8.70 38.28 -19.19
CA ILE A 843 8.71 38.43 -17.73
C ILE A 843 7.86 37.33 -17.08
N VAL A 844 6.63 37.12 -17.55
CA VAL A 844 5.73 36.10 -17.01
C VAL A 844 6.36 34.71 -17.17
N CYS A 845 6.82 34.34 -18.36
CA CYS A 845 7.48 33.04 -18.57
C CYS A 845 8.74 32.85 -17.73
N THR A 846 9.58 33.89 -17.61
CA THR A 846 10.80 33.83 -16.77
C THR A 846 10.43 33.66 -15.30
N PHE A 847 9.45 34.42 -14.81
CA PHE A 847 8.96 34.33 -13.44
C PHE A 847 8.34 32.96 -13.16
N THR A 848 7.51 32.45 -14.07
CA THR A 848 6.96 31.10 -14.02
C THR A 848 8.04 30.03 -14.01
N CYS A 849 9.09 30.18 -14.82
CA CYS A 849 10.25 29.26 -14.82
C CYS A 849 10.97 29.27 -13.46
N LEU A 850 11.26 30.46 -12.91
CA LEU A 850 11.94 30.60 -11.62
C LEU A 850 11.12 29.99 -10.47
N CYS A 851 9.82 30.28 -10.44
CA CYS A 851 8.91 29.64 -9.49
C CYS A 851 8.79 28.14 -9.72
N GLY A 852 8.93 27.66 -10.97
CA GLY A 852 8.98 26.26 -11.35
C GLY A 852 9.99 25.45 -10.53
N PHE A 853 11.18 25.98 -10.28
CA PHE A 853 12.19 25.32 -9.43
C PHE A 853 11.74 25.16 -7.97
N LEU A 854 10.84 26.03 -7.49
CA LEU A 854 10.30 25.96 -6.13
C LEU A 854 9.10 25.01 -6.02
N THR A 855 8.58 24.48 -7.13
CA THR A 855 7.34 23.66 -7.13
C THR A 855 7.50 22.27 -6.52
N MET A 856 8.72 21.73 -6.44
CA MET A 856 9.00 20.46 -5.75
C MET A 856 9.24 20.65 -4.25
N THR A 857 9.21 21.89 -3.76
CA THR A 857 9.30 22.15 -2.33
C THR A 857 7.95 21.91 -1.65
N GLN A 858 8.00 21.82 -0.32
CA GLN A 858 6.84 21.73 0.56
C GLN A 858 5.89 22.94 0.40
N PHE A 859 6.37 24.04 -0.17
CA PHE A 859 5.63 25.27 -0.42
C PHE A 859 4.98 25.34 -1.81
N LYS A 860 4.87 24.21 -2.54
CA LYS A 860 4.23 24.12 -3.88
C LYS A 860 2.93 24.94 -3.97
N TYR A 861 2.08 24.85 -2.96
CA TYR A 861 0.82 25.56 -2.91
C TYR A 861 0.98 27.09 -2.81
N ALA A 862 1.91 27.61 -2.00
CA ALA A 862 2.17 29.05 -1.92
C ALA A 862 2.80 29.61 -3.21
N VAL A 863 3.69 28.84 -3.83
CA VAL A 863 4.28 29.18 -5.14
C VAL A 863 3.19 29.28 -6.21
N PHE A 864 2.30 28.29 -6.27
CA PHE A 864 1.12 28.30 -7.13
C PHE A 864 0.28 29.58 -6.95
N LEU A 865 -0.03 29.94 -5.70
CA LEU A 865 -0.83 31.12 -5.38
C LEU A 865 -0.14 32.44 -5.73
N THR A 866 1.17 32.49 -5.56
CA THR A 866 2.02 33.63 -5.94
C THR A 866 1.97 33.83 -7.46
N LEU A 867 2.15 32.75 -8.23
CA LEU A 867 2.08 32.77 -9.69
C LEU A 867 0.70 33.22 -10.19
N VAL A 868 -0.37 32.58 -9.73
CA VAL A 868 -1.75 32.97 -10.09
C VAL A 868 -2.04 34.43 -9.73
N THR A 869 -1.42 34.94 -8.66
CA THR A 869 -1.61 36.34 -8.26
C THR A 869 -0.83 37.32 -9.11
N ALA A 870 0.45 37.05 -9.38
CA ALA A 870 1.23 37.85 -10.31
C ALA A 870 0.56 37.88 -11.70
N ASP A 871 0.21 36.72 -12.23
CA ASP A 871 -0.31 36.58 -13.58
C ASP A 871 -1.65 37.28 -13.77
N ALA A 872 -2.61 37.13 -12.85
CA ALA A 872 -3.87 37.85 -13.04
C ALA A 872 -3.73 39.38 -12.87
N LEU A 873 -2.75 39.88 -12.12
CA LEU A 873 -2.51 41.33 -12.08
C LEU A 873 -1.88 41.84 -13.37
N ILE A 874 -0.92 41.10 -13.93
CA ILE A 874 -0.25 41.47 -15.18
C ILE A 874 -1.22 41.33 -16.36
N LEU A 875 -1.80 40.15 -16.53
CA LEU A 875 -2.56 39.79 -17.73
C LEU A 875 -3.94 40.45 -17.77
N CYS A 876 -4.63 40.60 -16.64
CA CYS A 876 -5.98 41.19 -16.66
C CYS A 876 -5.97 42.74 -16.66
N GLN A 877 -4.82 43.38 -16.43
CA GLN A 877 -4.66 44.85 -16.58
C GLN A 877 -4.06 45.25 -17.93
N TYR A 878 -3.65 44.30 -18.76
CA TYR A 878 -3.10 44.59 -20.07
C TYR A 878 -4.19 45.09 -21.03
N THR A 879 -4.00 46.30 -21.58
CA THR A 879 -4.95 46.91 -22.54
C THR A 879 -4.36 47.09 -23.94
N GLY A 880 -3.06 46.83 -24.12
CA GLY A 880 -2.32 47.06 -25.38
C GLY A 880 -2.25 48.52 -25.84
N ARG A 881 -2.78 49.48 -25.07
CA ARG A 881 -2.77 50.90 -25.42
C ARG A 881 -1.50 51.58 -24.90
N PRO A 882 -0.74 52.30 -25.75
CA PRO A 882 0.42 53.07 -25.31
C PRO A 882 0.08 54.00 -24.13
N GLY A 883 0.97 54.07 -23.14
CA GLY A 883 0.78 54.89 -21.93
C GLY A 883 -0.10 54.28 -20.82
N SER A 884 -0.74 53.13 -21.08
CA SER A 884 -1.45 52.39 -20.03
C SER A 884 -0.47 51.86 -18.99
N HIS A 885 -0.77 52.06 -17.71
CA HIS A 885 -0.01 51.52 -16.58
C HIS A 885 -0.95 50.79 -15.62
N GLY A 886 -0.41 49.93 -14.77
CA GLY A 886 -1.22 49.22 -13.78
C GLY A 886 -1.79 50.19 -12.75
N THR A 887 -3.05 49.98 -12.36
CA THR A 887 -3.66 50.79 -11.30
C THR A 887 -3.45 50.11 -9.94
N PRO A 888 -3.04 50.86 -8.91
CA PRO A 888 -2.89 50.29 -7.56
C PRO A 888 -4.23 49.80 -6.99
N GLN A 889 -5.35 50.30 -7.51
CA GLN A 889 -6.69 49.88 -7.14
C GLN A 889 -6.92 48.37 -7.38
N TYR A 890 -6.43 47.81 -8.50
CA TYR A 890 -6.57 46.36 -8.75
C TYR A 890 -5.78 45.51 -7.73
N PHE A 891 -4.59 45.97 -7.34
CA PHE A 891 -3.78 45.32 -6.31
C PHE A 891 -4.51 45.32 -4.96
N TYR A 892 -4.93 46.49 -4.48
CA TYR A 892 -5.63 46.61 -3.19
C TYR A 892 -6.96 45.86 -3.19
N ALA A 893 -7.76 45.99 -4.25
CA ALA A 893 -9.01 45.25 -4.39
C ALA A 893 -8.77 43.75 -4.29
N ARG A 894 -7.75 43.22 -4.97
CA ARG A 894 -7.46 41.79 -4.93
C ARG A 894 -7.03 41.31 -3.55
N VAL A 895 -6.09 42.01 -2.90
CA VAL A 895 -5.63 41.66 -1.56
C VAL A 895 -6.80 41.74 -0.57
N ALA A 896 -7.60 42.80 -0.62
CA ALA A 896 -8.77 42.97 0.25
C ALA A 896 -9.79 41.84 0.06
N MET A 897 -10.09 41.45 -1.19
CA MET A 897 -11.07 40.39 -1.47
C MET A 897 -10.59 39.01 -1.07
N VAL A 898 -9.29 38.72 -1.24
CA VAL A 898 -8.70 37.47 -0.72
C VAL A 898 -8.73 37.47 0.81
N SER A 899 -8.35 38.58 1.45
CA SER A 899 -8.42 38.72 2.92
C SER A 899 -9.83 38.53 3.46
N GLY A 900 -10.83 39.16 2.84
CA GLY A 900 -12.23 38.97 3.20
C GLY A 900 -12.68 37.51 3.05
N GLY A 901 -12.30 36.85 1.94
CA GLY A 901 -12.57 35.43 1.74
C GLY A 901 -11.95 34.53 2.80
N VAL A 902 -10.69 34.77 3.18
CA VAL A 902 -10.00 33.99 4.23
C VAL A 902 -10.65 34.20 5.60
N VAL A 903 -11.02 35.43 5.95
CA VAL A 903 -11.71 35.72 7.21
C VAL A 903 -13.04 34.97 7.27
N VAL A 904 -13.84 35.00 6.20
CA VAL A 904 -15.11 34.25 6.16
C VAL A 904 -14.86 32.75 6.32
N VAL A 905 -13.88 32.19 5.61
CA VAL A 905 -13.50 30.77 5.73
C VAL A 905 -13.12 30.40 7.16
N TYR A 906 -12.34 31.22 7.85
CA TYR A 906 -11.97 30.97 9.25
C TYR A 906 -13.17 31.04 10.18
N LEU A 907 -14.07 32.03 10.00
CA LEU A 907 -15.28 32.13 10.81
C LEU A 907 -16.18 30.89 10.65
N ILE A 908 -16.31 30.36 9.43
CA ILE A 908 -17.10 29.16 9.17
C ILE A 908 -16.45 27.92 9.78
N ASP A 909 -15.14 27.80 9.69
CA ASP A 909 -14.45 26.60 10.17
C ASP A 909 -14.44 26.50 11.71
N LEU A 910 -14.52 27.65 12.39
CA LEU A 910 -14.70 27.73 13.84
C LEU A 910 -16.05 27.18 14.34
N ILE A 911 -17.09 27.11 13.49
CA ILE A 911 -18.43 26.65 13.90
C ILE A 911 -18.42 25.15 14.28
N MET A 912 -17.58 24.33 13.62
CA MET A 912 -17.48 22.88 13.88
C MET A 912 -16.07 22.35 13.58
N PRO A 913 -15.02 22.71 14.33
CA PRO A 913 -13.64 22.40 13.96
C PRO A 913 -13.40 20.89 13.87
N TRP A 914 -12.80 20.43 12.76
CA TRP A 914 -12.39 19.04 12.58
C TRP A 914 -10.89 18.96 12.37
N TYR A 915 -10.19 18.25 13.25
CA TYR A 915 -8.73 18.16 13.24
C TYR A 915 -8.24 16.95 12.44
N ALA A 916 -7.10 17.10 11.77
CA ALA A 916 -6.45 16.02 11.04
C ALA A 916 -6.08 14.84 11.95
N SER A 917 -5.68 15.14 13.20
CA SER A 917 -5.31 14.16 14.22
C SER A 917 -6.49 13.27 14.61
N SER A 918 -7.64 13.85 14.94
CA SER A 918 -8.88 13.11 15.20
C SER A 918 -9.27 12.25 14.00
N ALA A 919 -9.10 12.80 12.79
CA ALA A 919 -9.40 12.08 11.57
C ALA A 919 -8.59 10.78 11.43
N ALA A 920 -7.28 10.89 11.68
CA ALA A 920 -6.32 9.78 11.64
C ALA A 920 -6.54 8.78 12.78
N LEU A 921 -6.79 9.24 14.01
CA LEU A 921 -7.03 8.38 15.17
C LEU A 921 -8.29 7.52 15.00
N GLU A 922 -9.40 8.08 14.52
CA GLU A 922 -10.61 7.30 14.24
C GLU A 922 -10.36 6.24 13.16
N GLN A 923 -9.63 6.59 12.09
CA GLN A 923 -9.31 5.66 11.01
C GLN A 923 -8.40 4.53 11.49
N MET A 924 -7.41 4.83 12.33
CA MET A 924 -6.56 3.82 12.98
C MET A 924 -7.34 2.98 13.98
N GLY A 925 -8.28 3.56 14.74
CA GLY A 925 -9.17 2.83 15.65
C GLY A 925 -10.10 1.87 14.91
N ALA A 926 -10.67 2.29 13.78
CA ALA A 926 -11.46 1.41 12.91
C ALA A 926 -10.62 0.27 12.32
N ALA A 927 -9.41 0.57 11.83
CA ALA A 927 -8.46 -0.43 11.34
C ALA A 927 -8.02 -1.39 12.45
N TYR A 928 -7.85 -0.91 13.69
CA TYR A 928 -7.51 -1.73 14.86
C TYR A 928 -8.64 -2.69 15.25
N ALA A 929 -9.88 -2.22 15.31
CA ALA A 929 -11.03 -3.09 15.56
C ALA A 929 -11.23 -4.13 14.43
N ALA A 930 -10.97 -3.76 13.17
CA ALA A 930 -10.99 -4.69 12.06
C ALA A 930 -9.86 -5.73 12.17
N ALA A 931 -8.66 -5.30 12.56
CA ALA A 931 -7.52 -6.17 12.85
C ALA A 931 -7.85 -7.20 13.93
N THR A 932 -8.42 -6.79 15.06
CA THR A 932 -8.79 -7.74 16.13
C THR A 932 -9.87 -8.73 15.72
N LYS A 933 -10.82 -8.33 14.87
CA LYS A 933 -11.83 -9.24 14.29
C LYS A 933 -11.22 -10.21 13.29
N LEU A 934 -10.24 -9.75 12.52
CA LEU A 934 -9.50 -10.61 11.60
C LEU A 934 -8.74 -11.71 12.36
N ILE A 935 -8.09 -11.39 13.50
CA ILE A 935 -7.46 -12.39 14.37
C ILE A 935 -8.45 -13.51 14.76
N GLN A 936 -9.69 -13.16 15.12
CA GLN A 936 -10.72 -14.15 15.45
C GLN A 936 -11.14 -14.96 14.22
N ARG A 937 -11.40 -14.29 13.09
CA ARG A 937 -11.81 -14.94 11.84
C ARG A 937 -10.76 -15.92 11.33
N ASP A 938 -9.49 -15.51 11.33
CA ASP A 938 -8.36 -16.33 10.90
C ASP A 938 -8.26 -17.61 11.75
N TYR A 939 -8.56 -17.51 13.04
CA TYR A 939 -8.65 -18.67 13.91
C TYR A 939 -9.86 -19.56 13.59
N GLU A 940 -11.02 -18.98 13.32
CA GLU A 940 -12.22 -19.74 12.95
C GLU A 940 -12.00 -20.51 11.65
N VAL A 941 -11.37 -19.90 10.65
CA VAL A 941 -10.92 -20.55 9.42
C VAL A 941 -9.98 -21.71 9.72
N PHE A 942 -8.96 -21.47 10.55
CA PHE A 942 -8.02 -22.51 10.96
C PHE A 942 -8.70 -23.69 11.66
N HIS A 943 -9.63 -23.39 12.56
CA HIS A 943 -10.39 -24.38 13.31
C HIS A 943 -11.26 -25.23 12.38
N ASP A 944 -12.03 -24.59 11.50
CA ASP A 944 -12.96 -25.26 10.60
C ASP A 944 -12.22 -26.13 9.57
N GLU A 945 -11.06 -25.67 9.09
CA GLU A 945 -10.23 -26.47 8.20
C GLU A 945 -9.68 -27.72 8.89
N LEU A 946 -9.19 -27.58 10.14
CA LEU A 946 -8.70 -28.71 10.92
C LEU A 946 -9.82 -29.69 11.31
N GLU A 947 -11.02 -29.19 11.60
CA GLU A 947 -12.20 -30.03 11.85
C GLU A 947 -12.55 -30.85 10.61
N ARG A 948 -12.51 -30.22 9.43
CA ARG A 948 -12.83 -30.87 8.16
C ARG A 948 -11.86 -31.96 7.79
N VAL A 949 -10.55 -31.76 8.01
CA VAL A 949 -9.55 -32.83 7.86
C VAL A 949 -9.87 -34.04 8.76
N GLY A 950 -10.59 -33.82 9.86
CA GLY A 950 -11.07 -34.87 10.77
C GLY A 950 -12.35 -35.59 10.35
N ARG A 951 -13.13 -35.04 9.41
CA ARG A 951 -14.36 -35.68 8.94
C ARG A 951 -14.04 -36.68 7.82
N PRO A 952 -14.55 -37.91 7.87
CA PRO A 952 -14.41 -38.85 6.77
C PRO A 952 -15.22 -38.35 5.56
N CYS A 953 -14.54 -37.71 4.61
CA CYS A 953 -15.14 -37.31 3.34
C CYS A 953 -14.93 -38.41 2.28
N ASN A 954 -15.94 -38.60 1.43
CA ASN A 954 -15.74 -39.38 0.21
C ASN A 954 -14.67 -38.69 -0.64
N PRO A 955 -13.65 -39.42 -1.15
CA PRO A 955 -12.48 -38.83 -1.79
C PRO A 955 -12.82 -37.96 -3.01
N GLY A 956 -13.91 -38.25 -3.73
CA GLY A 956 -14.34 -37.46 -4.89
C GLY A 956 -15.01 -36.13 -4.55
N ASP A 957 -15.61 -36.01 -3.36
CA ASP A 957 -16.24 -34.76 -2.91
C ASP A 957 -15.21 -33.84 -2.24
N ALA A 958 -14.16 -34.44 -1.63
CA ALA A 958 -13.08 -33.71 -0.99
C ALA A 958 -12.31 -32.82 -1.97
N GLU A 959 -11.93 -33.34 -3.15
CA GLU A 959 -11.12 -32.58 -4.12
C GLU A 959 -11.88 -31.38 -4.73
N LYS A 960 -13.17 -31.56 -5.03
CA LYS A 960 -14.01 -30.48 -5.57
C LYS A 960 -14.34 -29.43 -4.51
N ALA A 961 -14.63 -29.86 -3.29
CA ALA A 961 -14.87 -28.95 -2.18
C ALA A 961 -13.61 -28.14 -1.85
N GLU A 962 -12.44 -28.79 -1.82
CA GLU A 962 -11.15 -28.16 -1.56
C GLU A 962 -10.82 -27.10 -2.63
N ALA A 963 -11.01 -27.40 -3.92
CA ALA A 963 -10.72 -26.46 -5.00
C ALA A 963 -11.64 -25.23 -4.98
N ALA A 964 -12.95 -25.42 -4.82
CA ALA A 964 -13.92 -24.32 -4.82
C ALA A 964 -13.75 -23.42 -3.59
N GLU A 965 -13.51 -24.01 -2.42
CA GLU A 965 -13.39 -23.28 -1.17
C GLU A 965 -12.07 -22.52 -1.07
N LYS A 966 -10.96 -23.12 -1.55
CA LYS A 966 -9.66 -22.46 -1.57
C LYS A 966 -9.68 -21.16 -2.36
N GLN A 967 -10.41 -21.13 -3.48
CA GLN A 967 -10.55 -19.92 -4.29
C GLN A 967 -11.35 -18.83 -3.56
N ASP A 968 -12.43 -19.21 -2.86
CA ASP A 968 -13.31 -18.26 -2.15
C ASP A 968 -12.63 -17.69 -0.89
N LEU A 969 -11.92 -18.53 -0.14
CA LEU A 969 -11.13 -18.11 1.03
C LEU A 969 -9.98 -17.20 0.62
N GLU A 970 -9.16 -17.60 -0.34
CA GLU A 970 -7.99 -16.81 -0.76
C GLU A 970 -8.41 -15.42 -1.26
N GLN A 971 -9.53 -15.31 -1.97
CA GLN A 971 -10.00 -14.03 -2.48
C GLN A 971 -10.62 -13.17 -1.37
N THR A 972 -11.42 -13.77 -0.48
CA THR A 972 -12.10 -13.02 0.59
C THR A 972 -11.12 -12.52 1.66
N GLU A 973 -10.10 -13.30 2.00
CA GLU A 973 -9.13 -12.94 3.05
C GLU A 973 -8.15 -11.85 2.63
N LYS A 974 -7.55 -11.99 1.44
CA LYS A 974 -6.63 -10.98 0.87
C LYS A 974 -7.33 -9.63 0.75
N ASP A 975 -8.60 -9.64 0.39
CA ASP A 975 -9.41 -8.43 0.30
C ASP A 975 -9.62 -7.77 1.66
N ILE A 976 -9.80 -8.52 2.75
CA ILE A 976 -10.06 -7.95 4.08
C ILE A 976 -8.81 -7.30 4.68
N LEU A 977 -7.68 -8.00 4.69
CA LEU A 977 -6.44 -7.45 5.26
C LEU A 977 -6.05 -6.16 4.55
N HIS A 978 -6.10 -6.16 3.22
CA HIS A 978 -5.74 -4.99 2.43
C HIS A 978 -6.77 -3.86 2.56
N LYS A 979 -8.07 -4.15 2.39
CA LYS A 979 -9.13 -3.13 2.35
C LYS A 979 -9.44 -2.52 3.70
N CYS A 980 -9.45 -3.32 4.76
CA CYS A 980 -9.90 -2.89 6.09
C CYS A 980 -8.76 -2.38 6.98
N ILE A 981 -7.50 -2.76 6.69
CA ILE A 981 -6.35 -2.45 7.57
C ILE A 981 -5.25 -1.74 6.78
N ALA A 982 -4.65 -2.38 5.78
CA ALA A 982 -3.49 -1.83 5.09
C ALA A 982 -3.78 -0.52 4.33
N ALA A 983 -4.90 -0.46 3.59
CA ALA A 983 -5.29 0.73 2.83
C ALA A 983 -5.63 1.93 3.74
N PRO A 984 -6.40 1.76 4.85
CA PRO A 984 -6.59 2.83 5.83
C PRO A 984 -5.30 3.35 6.45
N LEU A 985 -4.38 2.46 6.87
CA LEU A 985 -3.09 2.86 7.44
C LEU A 985 -2.22 3.61 6.42
N SER A 986 -2.21 3.14 5.17
CA SER A 986 -1.54 3.81 4.05
C SER A 986 -2.12 5.20 3.79
N ALA A 987 -3.44 5.36 3.89
CA ALA A 987 -4.10 6.65 3.75
C ALA A 987 -3.72 7.62 4.89
N VAL A 988 -3.62 7.14 6.13
CA VAL A 988 -3.13 7.92 7.27
C VAL A 988 -1.66 8.32 7.05
N GLN A 989 -0.80 7.39 6.62
CA GLN A 989 0.60 7.69 6.31
C GLN A 989 0.73 8.75 5.21
N ALA A 990 -0.03 8.63 4.13
CA ALA A 990 -0.07 9.62 3.06
C ALA A 990 -0.66 10.97 3.51
N SER A 991 -1.57 10.97 4.49
CA SER A 991 -2.08 12.20 5.11
C SER A 991 -1.01 12.88 5.95
N LEU A 992 -0.29 12.13 6.79
CA LEU A 992 0.78 12.64 7.64
C LEU A 992 1.93 13.22 6.81
N ALA A 993 2.36 12.52 5.76
CA ALA A 993 3.40 13.00 4.86
C ALA A 993 3.03 14.33 4.18
N ARG A 994 1.74 14.57 3.93
CA ARG A 994 1.23 15.80 3.30
C ARG A 994 0.99 16.93 4.30
N GLU A 995 0.57 16.62 5.53
CA GLU A 995 0.03 17.60 6.48
C GLU A 995 1.00 17.94 7.63
N ALA A 996 1.81 16.99 8.10
CA ALA A 996 2.67 17.19 9.27
C ALA A 996 3.88 18.11 9.01
N VAL A 997 4.15 18.42 7.73
CA VAL A 997 5.35 19.14 7.31
C VAL A 997 5.34 20.61 7.77
N LEU A 998 4.17 21.24 7.83
CA LEU A 998 4.05 22.68 8.08
C LEU A 998 3.93 23.02 9.58
N TRP A 999 3.40 22.08 10.39
CA TRP A 999 3.17 22.29 11.81
C TRP A 999 4.04 21.35 12.65
N LYS A 1000 5.27 21.79 12.93
CA LYS A 1000 6.17 21.06 13.84
C LYS A 1000 5.88 21.32 15.31
N HIS A 1001 5.28 22.47 15.63
CA HIS A 1001 4.99 22.91 17.00
C HIS A 1001 3.61 23.60 17.05
N GLY A 1002 2.99 23.61 18.23
CA GLY A 1002 1.72 24.30 18.50
C GLY A 1002 0.49 23.41 18.48
N ILE A 1003 -0.70 24.01 18.57
CA ILE A 1003 -1.99 23.32 18.71
C ILE A 1003 -2.35 22.50 17.46
N LEU A 1004 -1.84 22.92 16.29
CA LEU A 1004 -2.06 22.24 15.01
C LEU A 1004 -0.98 21.19 14.69
N ALA A 1005 0.02 21.04 15.56
CA ALA A 1005 1.03 19.99 15.39
C ALA A 1005 0.39 18.62 15.61
N MET A 1006 0.77 17.65 14.77
CA MET A 1006 0.27 16.29 14.91
C MET A 1006 0.75 15.72 16.26
N PRO A 1007 -0.15 15.23 17.12
CA PRO A 1007 0.25 14.70 18.42
C PRO A 1007 1.07 13.41 18.21
N LYS A 1008 2.05 13.19 19.09
CA LYS A 1008 3.01 12.08 19.01
C LYS A 1008 2.32 10.72 18.93
N ILE A 1009 1.20 10.56 19.64
CA ILE A 1009 0.37 9.35 19.63
C ILE A 1009 -0.04 8.89 18.22
N VAL A 1010 -0.23 9.80 17.26
CA VAL A 1010 -0.61 9.42 15.90
C VAL A 1010 0.54 8.68 15.21
N HIS A 1011 1.78 9.12 15.42
CA HIS A 1011 2.97 8.48 14.89
C HIS A 1011 3.26 7.15 15.59
N ASP A 1012 3.15 7.13 16.93
CA ASP A 1012 3.38 5.93 17.73
C ASP A 1012 2.32 4.86 17.42
N MET A 1013 1.05 5.23 17.32
CA MET A 1013 -0.04 4.35 16.88
C MET A 1013 0.18 3.83 15.47
N LEU A 1014 0.52 4.68 14.51
CA LEU A 1014 0.76 4.23 13.13
C LEU A 1014 1.90 3.21 13.09
N ARG A 1015 2.99 3.45 13.82
CA ARG A 1015 4.11 2.51 13.92
C ARG A 1015 3.67 1.17 14.52
N CYS A 1016 2.97 1.20 15.66
CA CYS A 1016 2.46 -0.01 16.32
C CYS A 1016 1.46 -0.78 15.45
N MET A 1017 0.59 -0.07 14.72
CA MET A 1017 -0.39 -0.64 13.78
C MET A 1017 0.26 -1.28 12.55
N LEU A 1018 1.34 -0.68 12.02
CA LEU A 1018 2.11 -1.30 10.92
C LEU A 1018 2.76 -2.60 11.37
N VAL A 1019 3.30 -2.65 12.60
CA VAL A 1019 3.82 -3.90 13.18
C VAL A 1019 2.71 -4.94 13.39
N LEU A 1020 1.52 -4.52 13.83
CA LEU A 1020 0.36 -5.42 13.94
C LEU A 1020 -0.05 -5.97 12.57
N LEU A 1021 -0.12 -5.12 11.54
CA LEU A 1021 -0.38 -5.52 10.15
C LEU A 1021 0.61 -6.59 9.68
N ASP A 1022 1.90 -6.43 9.98
CA ASP A 1022 2.93 -7.43 9.64
C ASP A 1022 2.69 -8.77 10.36
N ARG A 1023 2.12 -8.77 11.57
CA ARG A 1023 1.75 -10.01 12.30
C ARG A 1023 0.50 -10.67 11.75
N LEU A 1024 -0.50 -9.90 11.35
CA LEU A 1024 -1.71 -10.45 10.74
C LEU A 1024 -1.39 -11.08 9.39
N ALA A 1025 -0.57 -10.41 8.58
CA ALA A 1025 -0.04 -11.01 7.37
C ALA A 1025 0.66 -12.34 7.68
N ALA A 1026 1.47 -12.40 8.75
CA ALA A 1026 2.11 -13.64 9.13
C ALA A 1026 1.11 -14.75 9.52
N VAL A 1027 0.00 -14.42 10.19
CA VAL A 1027 -1.08 -15.38 10.50
C VAL A 1027 -1.71 -15.91 9.21
N GLU A 1028 -2.11 -15.02 8.29
CA GLU A 1028 -2.68 -15.40 6.99
C GLU A 1028 -1.74 -16.36 6.22
N LEU A 1029 -0.43 -16.10 6.27
CA LEU A 1029 0.56 -17.00 5.66
C LEU A 1029 0.62 -18.38 6.30
N MET A 1030 0.43 -18.48 7.62
CA MET A 1030 0.40 -19.78 8.30
C MET A 1030 -0.87 -20.55 7.96
N LEU A 1031 -1.99 -19.86 7.71
CA LEU A 1031 -3.22 -20.49 7.23
C LEU A 1031 -3.04 -21.08 5.83
N GLN A 1032 -2.40 -20.34 4.94
CA GLN A 1032 -2.17 -20.73 3.55
C GLN A 1032 -1.01 -21.75 3.38
N GLN A 1033 -0.34 -22.13 4.46
CA GLN A 1033 0.79 -23.06 4.40
C GLN A 1033 0.34 -24.41 3.82
N LYS A 1034 1.08 -24.90 2.83
CA LYS A 1034 0.97 -26.28 2.32
C LYS A 1034 1.80 -27.25 3.17
N PRO A 1035 1.40 -28.53 3.26
CA PRO A 1035 2.20 -29.53 3.95
C PRO A 1035 3.55 -29.70 3.23
N ILE A 1036 4.67 -29.55 3.94
CA ILE A 1036 6.03 -29.50 3.39
C ILE A 1036 6.72 -30.87 3.50
N VAL A 1037 6.52 -31.58 4.61
CA VAL A 1037 7.31 -32.75 4.99
C VAL A 1037 6.60 -34.06 4.62
N SER A 1038 5.34 -34.21 5.01
CA SER A 1038 4.51 -35.39 4.73
C SER A 1038 3.62 -35.23 3.51
N GLY A 1039 3.43 -34.00 3.02
CA GLY A 1039 2.56 -33.73 1.86
C GLY A 1039 1.06 -33.90 2.17
N ARG A 1040 0.70 -34.11 3.43
CA ARG A 1040 -0.68 -34.17 3.92
C ARG A 1040 -0.76 -33.66 5.35
N TYR A 1041 -1.92 -33.10 5.69
CA TYR A 1041 -2.34 -32.84 7.06
C TYR A 1041 -3.18 -34.01 7.59
N SER A 1042 -3.20 -34.19 8.89
CA SER A 1042 -4.04 -35.15 9.59
C SER A 1042 -4.96 -34.46 10.60
N ALA A 1043 -5.97 -35.19 11.03
CA ALA A 1043 -6.94 -34.73 12.03
C ALA A 1043 -6.39 -34.68 13.45
N ALA A 1044 -5.16 -35.19 13.67
CA ALA A 1044 -4.62 -35.38 15.00
C ALA A 1044 -4.53 -34.07 15.81
N PRO A 1045 -4.03 -32.94 15.26
CA PRO A 1045 -4.02 -31.67 16.01
C PRO A 1045 -5.39 -31.20 16.42
N PHE A 1046 -6.40 -31.40 15.56
CA PHE A 1046 -7.77 -30.99 15.83
C PHE A 1046 -8.29 -31.69 17.09
N LYS A 1047 -8.40 -33.02 17.02
CA LYS A 1047 -9.01 -33.85 18.07
C LYS A 1047 -8.29 -33.76 19.41
N HIS A 1048 -6.97 -33.56 19.34
CA HIS A 1048 -6.11 -33.85 20.47
C HIS A 1048 -5.52 -32.61 21.12
N LEU A 1049 -5.29 -31.56 20.34
CA LEU A 1049 -4.70 -30.31 20.84
C LEU A 1049 -5.71 -29.16 20.79
N LEU A 1050 -6.39 -28.98 19.66
CA LEU A 1050 -7.22 -27.80 19.42
C LEU A 1050 -8.58 -27.90 20.12
N GLU A 1051 -9.32 -29.00 19.92
CA GLU A 1051 -10.64 -29.22 20.50
C GLU A 1051 -10.65 -29.05 22.05
N PRO A 1052 -9.68 -29.60 22.82
CA PRO A 1052 -9.65 -29.41 24.27
C PRO A 1052 -9.39 -27.97 24.73
N ILE A 1053 -8.76 -27.14 23.90
CA ILE A 1053 -8.42 -25.75 24.23
C ILE A 1053 -9.33 -24.73 23.54
N ASP A 1054 -10.15 -25.13 22.56
CA ASP A 1054 -10.92 -24.25 21.67
C ASP A 1054 -11.78 -23.27 22.47
N LYS A 1055 -12.55 -23.76 23.44
CA LYS A 1055 -13.39 -22.90 24.30
C LYS A 1055 -12.60 -21.78 24.98
N ARG A 1056 -11.37 -22.08 25.45
CA ARG A 1056 -10.50 -21.06 26.10
C ARG A 1056 -9.86 -20.14 25.08
N LEU A 1057 -9.50 -20.67 23.91
CA LEU A 1057 -8.92 -19.89 22.83
C LEU A 1057 -9.94 -18.89 22.25
N ARG A 1058 -11.18 -19.32 22.01
CA ARG A 1058 -12.30 -18.44 21.64
C ARG A 1058 -12.58 -17.37 22.70
N ALA A 1059 -12.44 -17.69 23.99
CA ALA A 1059 -12.56 -16.68 25.07
C ALA A 1059 -11.44 -15.63 25.00
N VAL A 1060 -10.20 -16.02 24.68
CA VAL A 1060 -9.10 -15.07 24.43
C VAL A 1060 -9.41 -14.20 23.22
N LEU A 1061 -9.88 -14.78 22.11
CA LEU A 1061 -10.20 -14.05 20.88
C LEU A 1061 -11.37 -13.07 21.06
N ALA A 1062 -12.41 -13.49 21.78
CA ALA A 1062 -13.51 -12.60 22.17
C ALA A 1062 -12.99 -11.41 22.99
N ALA A 1063 -12.11 -11.64 23.97
CA ALA A 1063 -11.49 -10.58 24.75
C ALA A 1063 -10.63 -9.63 23.89
N VAL A 1064 -9.94 -10.14 22.86
CA VAL A 1064 -9.19 -9.32 21.89
C VAL A 1064 -10.12 -8.45 21.04
N VAL A 1065 -11.26 -8.97 20.60
CA VAL A 1065 -12.25 -8.20 19.84
C VAL A 1065 -12.90 -7.13 20.71
N GLU A 1066 -13.24 -7.44 21.96
CA GLU A 1066 -13.74 -6.47 22.93
C GLU A 1066 -12.71 -5.36 23.20
N LEU A 1067 -11.43 -5.70 23.31
CA LEU A 1067 -10.33 -4.75 23.41
C LEU A 1067 -10.24 -3.85 22.16
N GLY A 1068 -10.40 -4.44 20.97
CA GLY A 1068 -10.47 -3.73 19.69
C GLY A 1068 -11.55 -2.66 19.65
N GLU A 1069 -12.79 -3.03 20.03
CA GLU A 1069 -13.91 -2.10 20.08
C GLU A 1069 -13.73 -1.04 21.19
N ALA A 1070 -13.17 -1.40 22.35
CA ALA A 1070 -12.86 -0.44 23.41
C ALA A 1070 -11.86 0.63 22.94
N VAL A 1071 -10.73 0.21 22.35
CA VAL A 1071 -9.72 1.15 21.80
C VAL A 1071 -10.32 2.02 20.69
N LYS A 1072 -11.13 1.45 19.80
CA LYS A 1072 -11.85 2.20 18.78
C LYS A 1072 -12.77 3.25 19.40
N GLN A 1073 -13.50 2.92 20.47
CA GLN A 1073 -14.33 3.89 21.19
C GLN A 1073 -13.48 5.03 21.76
N VAL A 1074 -12.32 4.72 22.37
CA VAL A 1074 -11.42 5.75 22.92
C VAL A 1074 -10.89 6.69 21.82
N LEU A 1075 -10.47 6.12 20.69
CA LEU A 1075 -9.88 6.88 19.58
C LEU A 1075 -10.91 7.66 18.75
N SER A 1076 -12.14 7.16 18.65
CA SER A 1076 -13.24 7.83 17.94
C SER A 1076 -14.02 8.81 18.82
N ALA A 1077 -13.89 8.74 20.15
CA ALA A 1077 -14.56 9.65 21.05
C ALA A 1077 -14.06 11.09 20.86
N ASP A 1078 -14.98 12.04 20.70
CA ASP A 1078 -14.66 13.47 20.67
C ASP A 1078 -13.99 13.92 21.97
N LYS A 1079 -14.48 13.38 23.09
CA LYS A 1079 -13.97 13.58 24.45
C LYS A 1079 -13.53 12.23 25.02
N THR A 1080 -12.23 12.10 25.28
CA THR A 1080 -11.70 10.96 26.03
C THR A 1080 -12.21 11.06 27.47
N GLN A 1081 -13.16 10.21 27.82
CA GLN A 1081 -13.62 10.08 29.20
C GLN A 1081 -12.64 9.18 29.95
N PRO A 1082 -12.27 9.48 31.20
CA PRO A 1082 -11.39 8.61 32.01
C PRO A 1082 -11.96 7.18 32.10
N ALA A 1083 -13.29 7.04 32.17
CA ALA A 1083 -13.98 5.75 32.15
C ALA A 1083 -13.70 4.90 30.89
N LEU A 1084 -13.43 5.52 29.73
CA LEU A 1084 -13.08 4.80 28.51
C LEU A 1084 -11.64 4.26 28.56
N LEU A 1085 -10.72 4.99 29.20
CA LEU A 1085 -9.35 4.52 29.42
C LEU A 1085 -9.33 3.41 30.47
N GLU A 1086 -10.11 3.53 31.54
CA GLU A 1086 -10.32 2.46 32.52
C GLU A 1086 -10.91 1.21 31.86
N LEU A 1087 -11.90 1.37 30.96
CA LEU A 1087 -12.45 0.27 30.18
C LEU A 1087 -11.37 -0.45 29.36
N VAL A 1088 -10.48 0.26 28.67
CA VAL A 1088 -9.37 -0.37 27.93
C VAL A 1088 -8.43 -1.10 28.88
N ALA A 1089 -8.08 -0.51 30.02
CA ALA A 1089 -7.24 -1.16 31.02
C ALA A 1089 -7.87 -2.45 31.56
N ASP A 1090 -9.18 -2.44 31.82
CA ASP A 1090 -9.92 -3.62 32.28
C ASP A 1090 -10.03 -4.69 31.20
N LYS A 1091 -10.20 -4.30 29.93
CA LYS A 1091 -10.16 -5.26 28.80
C LYS A 1091 -8.77 -5.87 28.60
N ILE A 1092 -7.69 -5.13 28.85
CA ILE A 1092 -6.33 -5.70 28.88
C ILE A 1092 -6.20 -6.73 30.01
N LYS A 1093 -6.64 -6.41 31.24
CA LYS A 1093 -6.62 -7.38 32.36
C LYS A 1093 -7.47 -8.62 32.07
N ALA A 1094 -8.65 -8.45 31.47
CA ALA A 1094 -9.51 -9.56 31.08
C ALA A 1094 -8.85 -10.46 30.02
N LEU A 1095 -8.18 -9.86 29.03
CA LEU A 1095 -7.39 -10.57 28.03
C LEU A 1095 -6.22 -11.34 28.68
N GLU A 1096 -5.46 -10.71 29.57
CA GLU A 1096 -4.35 -11.35 30.29
C GLU A 1096 -4.83 -12.53 31.15
N HIS A 1097 -5.95 -12.36 31.85
CA HIS A 1097 -6.59 -13.42 32.61
C HIS A 1097 -7.04 -14.58 31.71
N ALA A 1098 -7.69 -14.29 30.57
CA ALA A 1098 -8.09 -15.31 29.60
C ALA A 1098 -6.87 -16.06 29.03
N ARG A 1099 -5.78 -15.36 28.74
CA ARG A 1099 -4.51 -15.97 28.28
C ARG A 1099 -3.88 -16.86 29.34
N MET A 1100 -3.94 -16.47 30.61
CA MET A 1100 -3.47 -17.28 31.73
C MET A 1100 -4.29 -18.58 31.84
N LEU A 1101 -5.62 -18.50 31.75
CA LEU A 1101 -6.49 -19.68 31.75
C LEU A 1101 -6.26 -20.59 30.55
N LEU A 1102 -6.09 -20.02 29.34
CA LEU A 1102 -5.72 -20.78 28.14
C LEU A 1102 -4.38 -21.48 28.35
N ARG A 1103 -3.38 -20.80 28.92
CA ARG A 1103 -2.08 -21.40 29.21
C ARG A 1103 -2.21 -22.57 30.18
N LEU A 1104 -2.96 -22.43 31.28
CA LEU A 1104 -3.20 -23.52 32.22
C LEU A 1104 -3.85 -24.71 31.53
N LYS A 1105 -4.90 -24.49 30.74
CA LYS A 1105 -5.58 -25.56 30.00
C LYS A 1105 -4.68 -26.22 28.96
N TYR A 1106 -3.88 -25.45 28.24
CA TYR A 1106 -2.90 -25.98 27.29
C TYR A 1106 -1.86 -26.86 27.99
N LEU A 1107 -1.36 -26.46 29.17
CA LEU A 1107 -0.41 -27.28 29.93
C LEU A 1107 -1.05 -28.56 30.48
N GLU A 1108 -2.32 -28.51 30.88
CA GLU A 1108 -3.11 -29.67 31.29
C GLU A 1108 -3.29 -30.64 30.11
N THR A 1109 -3.77 -30.17 28.96
CA THR A 1109 -3.93 -30.96 27.74
C THR A 1109 -2.60 -31.56 27.27
N GLN A 1110 -1.50 -30.80 27.41
CA GLN A 1110 -0.18 -31.32 27.08
C GLN A 1110 0.26 -32.45 28.01
N ARG A 1111 -0.09 -32.41 29.30
CA ARG A 1111 0.16 -33.50 30.25
C ARG A 1111 -0.63 -34.74 29.90
N THR A 1112 -1.94 -34.59 29.70
CA THR A 1112 -2.81 -35.72 29.33
C THR A 1112 -2.38 -36.39 28.03
N LEU A 1113 -1.94 -35.61 27.04
CA LEU A 1113 -1.40 -36.15 25.79
C LEU A 1113 -0.08 -36.87 25.98
N HIS A 1114 0.80 -36.36 26.84
CA HIS A 1114 2.06 -37.02 27.13
C HIS A 1114 1.84 -38.38 27.79
N ASP A 1115 0.90 -38.44 28.74
CA ASP A 1115 0.53 -39.68 29.42
C ASP A 1115 -0.12 -40.69 28.44
N ALA A 1116 -0.96 -40.20 27.51
CA ALA A 1116 -1.63 -41.03 26.49
C ALA A 1116 -0.71 -41.47 25.32
N CYS A 1117 0.43 -40.81 25.09
CA CYS A 1117 1.33 -41.10 23.97
C CYS A 1117 2.09 -42.44 24.12
N GLN A 1118 1.91 -43.18 25.22
CA GLN A 1118 2.59 -44.45 25.44
C GLN A 1118 2.04 -45.63 24.60
N GLU A 1119 0.82 -45.58 24.04
CA GLU A 1119 0.20 -46.81 23.48
C GLU A 1119 -0.36 -46.76 22.05
N THR A 1120 -0.69 -45.61 21.41
CA THR A 1120 -1.26 -45.65 20.02
C THR A 1120 -1.23 -44.34 19.23
N TYR A 1121 -1.04 -43.21 19.90
CA TYR A 1121 -1.33 -41.86 19.37
C TYR A 1121 -0.38 -41.31 18.30
N LEU A 1122 0.82 -41.90 18.18
CA LEU A 1122 1.88 -41.39 17.30
C LEU A 1122 1.69 -41.77 15.83
N HIS A 1123 0.83 -42.75 15.52
CA HIS A 1123 0.71 -43.28 14.17
C HIS A 1123 -0.04 -42.35 13.21
N ASP A 1124 -0.97 -41.54 13.72
CA ASP A 1124 -1.83 -40.68 12.89
C ASP A 1124 -1.29 -39.24 12.75
N ARG A 1125 -0.26 -38.85 13.51
CA ARG A 1125 0.27 -37.48 13.48
C ARG A 1125 1.37 -37.33 12.44
N THR A 1126 1.25 -36.32 11.60
CA THR A 1126 2.31 -35.97 10.66
C THR A 1126 3.23 -34.86 11.20
N PRO A 1127 4.45 -34.69 10.66
CA PRO A 1127 5.28 -33.53 11.01
C PRO A 1127 4.63 -32.21 10.59
N ASP A 1128 3.93 -32.18 9.46
CA ASP A 1128 3.27 -30.98 8.93
C ASP A 1128 2.17 -30.46 9.87
N ASP A 1129 1.44 -31.38 10.50
CA ASP A 1129 0.46 -31.07 11.54
C ASP A 1129 1.06 -30.29 12.71
N ALA A 1130 2.24 -30.71 13.16
CA ALA A 1130 2.95 -30.04 14.24
C ALA A 1130 3.45 -28.68 13.80
N ILE A 1131 4.00 -28.58 12.57
CA ILE A 1131 4.51 -27.32 12.02
C ILE A 1131 3.37 -26.32 11.92
N ARG A 1132 2.28 -26.68 11.24
CA ARG A 1132 1.13 -25.81 11.02
C ARG A 1132 0.47 -25.39 12.32
N PHE A 1133 0.17 -26.33 13.21
CA PHE A 1133 -0.45 -25.99 14.49
C PHE A 1133 0.43 -25.06 15.32
N LEU A 1134 1.72 -25.38 15.48
CA LEU A 1134 2.62 -24.57 16.30
C LEU A 1134 2.90 -23.20 15.68
N SER A 1135 3.04 -23.13 14.35
CA SER A 1135 3.30 -21.87 13.64
C SER A 1135 2.08 -20.96 13.68
N THR A 1136 0.86 -21.48 13.41
CA THR A 1136 -0.39 -20.71 13.49
C THR A 1136 -0.65 -20.20 14.90
N ILE A 1137 -0.56 -21.06 15.93
CA ILE A 1137 -0.78 -20.65 17.33
C ILE A 1137 0.30 -19.64 17.77
N PHE A 1138 1.54 -19.80 17.34
CA PHE A 1138 2.60 -18.83 17.62
C PHE A 1138 2.34 -17.47 16.94
N ALA A 1139 1.99 -17.47 15.65
CA ALA A 1139 1.66 -16.27 14.89
C ALA A 1139 0.47 -15.54 15.52
N LEU A 1140 -0.59 -16.29 15.87
CA LEU A 1140 -1.78 -15.78 16.55
C LEU A 1140 -1.43 -15.15 17.89
N SER A 1141 -0.62 -15.82 18.72
CA SER A 1141 -0.16 -15.27 19.99
C SER A 1141 0.65 -13.98 19.80
N LYS A 1142 1.48 -13.89 18.75
CA LYS A 1142 2.25 -12.69 18.45
C LYS A 1142 1.38 -11.55 17.92
N ALA A 1143 0.37 -11.83 17.11
CA ALA A 1143 -0.63 -10.84 16.71
C ALA A 1143 -1.38 -10.30 17.93
N ILE A 1144 -1.77 -11.15 18.87
CA ILE A 1144 -2.42 -10.77 20.13
C ILE A 1144 -1.49 -9.91 21.00
N ASP A 1145 -0.21 -10.29 21.14
CA ASP A 1145 0.79 -9.50 21.88
C ASP A 1145 0.91 -8.08 21.30
N LYS A 1146 0.97 -7.97 19.97
CA LYS A 1146 1.07 -6.67 19.30
C LYS A 1146 -0.23 -5.88 19.37
N ALA A 1147 -1.39 -6.54 19.34
CA ALA A 1147 -2.66 -5.88 19.59
C ALA A 1147 -2.70 -5.29 21.02
N THR A 1148 -2.29 -6.06 22.02
CA THR A 1148 -2.17 -5.57 23.41
C THR A 1148 -1.19 -4.40 23.51
N LEU A 1149 -0.06 -4.44 22.78
CA LEU A 1149 0.90 -3.33 22.72
C LEU A 1149 0.26 -2.05 22.13
N VAL A 1150 -0.52 -2.16 21.06
CA VAL A 1150 -1.26 -1.01 20.50
C VAL A 1150 -2.20 -0.43 21.56
N ALA A 1151 -2.96 -1.27 22.26
CA ALA A 1151 -3.86 -0.82 23.31
C ALA A 1151 -3.13 -0.14 24.48
N ARG A 1152 -1.98 -0.68 24.91
CA ARG A 1152 -1.13 -0.05 25.95
C ARG A 1152 -0.56 1.28 25.49
N THR A 1153 -0.18 1.41 24.22
CA THR A 1153 0.28 2.69 23.64
C THR A 1153 -0.79 3.77 23.78
N VAL A 1154 -2.08 3.42 23.62
CA VAL A 1154 -3.20 4.36 23.83
C VAL A 1154 -3.40 4.73 25.30
N LEU A 1155 -3.16 3.79 26.23
CA LEU A 1155 -3.30 4.02 27.68
C LEU A 1155 -2.17 4.88 28.27
N GLU A 1156 -0.94 4.63 27.83
CA GLU A 1156 0.27 5.26 28.36
C GLU A 1156 0.49 6.67 27.80
N ASP A 1157 -0.23 7.04 26.73
CA ASP A 1157 -0.06 8.33 26.08
C ASP A 1157 -0.60 9.50 26.90
N GLU A 1158 0.28 10.44 27.23
CA GLU A 1158 -0.05 11.64 27.99
C GLU A 1158 -1.08 12.52 27.29
N TRP A 1159 -1.05 12.61 25.96
CA TRP A 1159 -1.99 13.43 25.20
C TRP A 1159 -3.42 12.87 25.32
N MET A 1160 -3.59 11.55 25.25
CA MET A 1160 -4.89 10.90 25.47
C MET A 1160 -5.42 11.12 26.88
N GLN A 1161 -4.55 11.10 27.90
CA GLN A 1161 -4.93 11.39 29.29
C GLN A 1161 -5.34 12.87 29.47
N GLN A 1162 -4.56 13.79 28.89
CA GLN A 1162 -4.78 15.24 28.98
C GLN A 1162 -5.91 15.77 28.10
N ARG A 1163 -6.31 15.05 27.05
CA ARG A 1163 -7.37 15.45 26.10
C ARG A 1163 -8.71 15.79 26.79
N SER A 1164 -8.98 15.17 27.93
CA SER A 1164 -10.13 15.47 28.79
C SER A 1164 -10.09 16.90 29.37
N ASN A 1165 -8.90 17.39 29.71
CA ASN A 1165 -8.68 18.69 30.37
C ASN A 1165 -8.56 19.86 29.39
N TRP A 1166 -8.18 19.61 28.13
CA TRP A 1166 -7.86 20.69 27.17
C TRP A 1166 -9.04 21.60 26.81
N ARG A 1167 -10.27 21.09 26.79
CA ARG A 1167 -11.45 21.94 26.54
C ARG A 1167 -11.83 22.80 27.74
N LEU A 1168 -11.53 22.35 28.97
CA LEU A 1168 -11.71 23.16 30.17
C LEU A 1168 -10.76 24.36 30.16
N LEU A 1169 -9.51 24.15 29.73
CA LEU A 1169 -8.50 25.22 29.62
C LEU A 1169 -8.84 26.26 28.55
N LEU A 1170 -9.54 25.89 27.49
CA LEU A 1170 -9.97 26.84 26.45
C LEU A 1170 -11.21 27.65 26.85
N GLY A 1171 -11.83 27.39 28.01
CA GLY A 1171 -13.04 28.10 28.45
C GLY A 1171 -14.27 27.87 27.57
N ILE A 1172 -14.22 26.90 26.66
CA ILE A 1172 -15.32 26.54 25.75
C ILE A 1172 -16.16 25.48 26.47
N GLN A 1173 -17.00 25.92 27.43
CA GLN A 1173 -18.14 25.10 27.84
C GLN A 1173 -19.19 25.12 26.72
N PRO A 1174 -19.73 23.95 26.30
CA PRO A 1174 -20.78 23.88 25.30
C PRO A 1174 -22.09 24.51 25.77
#